data_AF-A0A9W4J0M0-F1
#
_entry.id   AF-A0A9W4J0M0-F1
#
_cell.length_a   1.000
_cell.length_b   1.000
_cell.length_c   1.000
_cell.angle_alpha   90.00
_cell.angle_beta   90.00
_cell.angle_gamma   90.00
#
_symmetry.space_group_name_H-M   'P 1'
#
loop_
_entity.id
_entity.type
_entity.pdbx_description
1 polymer ?
#
loop_
_entity_poly.entity_id
_entity_poly.type
_entity_poly.pdbx_seq_one_letter_code
_entity_poly.pdbx_strand_id
1 'polypeptide(L)'
;MTHSLLAFSSLHTEMEAFTFVVTTQVDFPIRVKIGSLEGKQKLIPGTALHKNPELRHIGSVQDPISDLYVTVQLWSESKPLGVPMQTRYKAFKSTRVWNEWLQLPMSIKDAERNIQLAITIIDLSPLAHDRITHVPFGGTTISMFDEDGKLKMGRQKCKVYLHKSADGSVSTSTPSTPRPKRRKPNTRDPSQQSPEEAELERVEVLIKKHEMGEIPRVDWMDQLLFRQLEKLKLNADQAAHKRALELEAAMNENQGHEKDPDDDFEEDRPEDEYFELYVEFPRFDHPIVWADHEYPPPPISAWAQNQSSHPDSTLKPVPEVHFGPGIARADPHKVIRIYDPEVGQIGNPCEDKHRRLIRSHRTGIMDRDLKPNPKIRDDLNMIISYEPTQDLTAEEKDLVWRFRYHLTREKKALTKFVKSVNWRDVGESRQAVEMFPKWTEIDVDDALEILGPTFDNPAVRSYAVETLRKADDEELLLYLLQLVQALKYDATPEDFPDAAPQESSLAHFLISRAANNFKLGNYLHWYLMVEYDDADAGQRHLITRVEYYFMLELEKLHPEHRKTLRRQGEMVAVLSKIAKDIRFARDNRVGKIEMLKKSLRDPQNDLVSIDPPLPLPLNPDVAVTGLFPDESNVFKSTLSPLLITFKTSDGDRYPMLFKVGDDLRQDQLVIQIIILMDRLLQKENLDLKLTPYRILATSATAGAVQFIPSISLSAASAKYKSILAYLKVNNPDENEPLGVRKETMDTYIKSCAGYCVITYLLGVGDRHLENLLLAPDGHFFHADFGFILGRDPKPFAPMMKLCKEMVEGMGGTTSPHYLQFKQYCYTAYTTLRKSANLILNLFSLMVDANIPDIRVEPDKAVLKVKERFHLEMTEEEAIRHFEQLIADSVNAIFGVVIDRLHDFVQGWRA
;
A
#
# COMPACT_ATOMS: atom_id res chain seq x y z
N MET A 1 -26.69 27.65 -69.35
CA MET A 1 -25.46 27.30 -70.07
C MET A 1 -24.96 25.97 -69.53
N THR A 2 -25.38 24.91 -70.21
CA THR A 2 -24.84 23.56 -70.13
C THR A 2 -23.55 23.51 -70.95
N HIS A 3 -22.45 22.95 -70.42
CA HIS A 3 -21.48 22.15 -71.19
C HIS A 3 -20.43 21.49 -70.27
N SER A 4 -20.54 20.15 -70.23
CA SER A 4 -19.54 19.09 -70.17
C SER A 4 -18.02 19.45 -70.21
N LEU A 5 -17.19 18.72 -69.45
CA LEU A 5 -16.19 17.74 -69.97
C LEU A 5 -15.20 17.22 -68.88
N LEU A 6 -15.15 15.88 -68.75
CA LEU A 6 -13.99 14.97 -68.54
C LEU A 6 -13.01 15.15 -67.36
N ALA A 7 -12.88 14.11 -66.52
CA ALA A 7 -11.59 13.64 -65.98
C ALA A 7 -11.63 12.19 -65.42
N PHE A 8 -10.92 11.31 -66.12
CA PHE A 8 -10.13 10.11 -65.70
C PHE A 8 -10.53 9.28 -64.46
N SER A 9 -10.74 7.98 -64.71
CA SER A 9 -10.78 6.90 -63.72
C SER A 9 -9.41 6.60 -63.12
N SER A 10 -9.26 6.70 -61.80
CA SER A 10 -8.18 6.08 -61.03
C SER A 10 -8.70 4.81 -60.34
N LEU A 11 -8.03 3.69 -60.58
CA LEU A 11 -8.23 2.42 -59.88
C LEU A 11 -7.91 2.60 -58.39
N HIS A 12 -8.90 2.44 -57.52
CA HIS A 12 -8.68 2.13 -56.10
C HIS A 12 -8.86 0.62 -55.93
N THR A 13 -7.74 -0.05 -55.66
CA THR A 13 -7.65 -1.45 -55.25
C THR A 13 -8.28 -1.57 -53.87
N GLU A 14 -9.38 -2.30 -53.73
CA GLU A 14 -9.89 -2.74 -52.44
C GLU A 14 -8.82 -3.60 -51.76
N MET A 15 -8.34 -3.20 -50.57
CA MET A 15 -7.48 -4.06 -49.76
C MET A 15 -8.34 -5.18 -49.18
N GLU A 16 -8.15 -6.42 -49.65
CA GLU A 16 -8.73 -7.61 -49.02
C GLU A 16 -8.29 -7.70 -47.55
N ALA A 17 -9.24 -7.89 -46.64
CA ALA A 17 -8.96 -8.04 -45.21
C ALA A 17 -8.22 -9.36 -44.94
N PHE A 18 -6.93 -9.28 -44.60
CA PHE A 18 -6.13 -10.43 -44.17
C PHE A 18 -6.45 -10.77 -42.71
N THR A 19 -6.91 -12.01 -42.47
CA THR A 19 -7.18 -12.53 -41.12
C THR A 19 -6.04 -13.47 -40.69
N PHE A 20 -5.48 -13.28 -39.49
CA PHE A 20 -4.42 -14.12 -38.93
C PHE A 20 -4.71 -14.43 -37.45
N VAL A 21 -4.07 -15.47 -36.92
CA VAL A 21 -4.19 -15.90 -35.52
C VAL A 21 -2.84 -15.74 -34.82
N VAL A 22 -2.84 -15.37 -33.55
CA VAL A 22 -1.62 -15.20 -32.76
C VAL A 22 -1.25 -16.50 -32.04
N THR A 23 0.03 -16.81 -31.91
CA THR A 23 0.52 -18.03 -31.21
C THR A 23 -0.06 -18.22 -29.82
N THR A 24 -0.20 -17.15 -29.02
CA THR A 24 -0.78 -17.19 -27.65
C THR A 24 -2.23 -17.69 -27.60
N GLN A 25 -2.96 -17.65 -28.72
CA GLN A 25 -4.35 -18.09 -28.84
C GLN A 25 -4.47 -19.55 -29.32
N VAL A 26 -3.36 -20.20 -29.68
CA VAL A 26 -3.35 -21.56 -30.26
C VAL A 26 -2.86 -22.57 -29.22
N ASP A 27 -3.79 -23.17 -28.47
CA ASP A 27 -3.48 -24.27 -27.55
C ASP A 27 -3.46 -25.63 -28.28
N PHE A 28 -2.48 -25.80 -29.16
CA PHE A 28 -2.28 -27.03 -29.93
C PHE A 28 -0.84 -27.54 -29.76
N PRO A 29 -0.62 -28.83 -29.47
CA PRO A 29 0.74 -29.37 -29.27
C PRO A 29 1.55 -29.30 -30.56
N ILE A 30 2.84 -28.99 -30.45
CA ILE A 30 3.74 -29.00 -31.61
C ILE A 30 3.84 -30.43 -32.14
N ARG A 31 3.46 -30.61 -33.41
CA ARG A 31 3.48 -31.88 -34.11
C ARG A 31 4.26 -31.77 -35.41
N VAL A 32 5.01 -32.80 -35.75
CA VAL A 32 5.68 -32.92 -37.04
C VAL A 32 5.52 -34.34 -37.56
N LYS A 33 5.20 -34.47 -38.83
CA LYS A 33 5.13 -35.77 -39.50
C LYS A 33 6.42 -36.05 -40.23
N ILE A 34 7.02 -37.20 -39.95
CA ILE A 34 8.18 -37.70 -40.70
C ILE A 34 7.65 -38.47 -41.91
N GLY A 35 7.93 -37.97 -43.12
CA GLY A 35 7.41 -38.49 -44.39
C GLY A 35 8.32 -39.56 -45.00
N SER A 36 9.07 -39.17 -46.04
CA SER A 36 10.01 -40.02 -46.77
C SER A 36 11.44 -39.49 -46.74
N LEU A 37 12.41 -40.39 -46.78
CA LEU A 37 13.81 -40.09 -47.03
C LEU A 37 14.15 -40.57 -48.45
N GLU A 38 14.52 -39.63 -49.31
CA GLU A 38 14.87 -39.87 -50.70
C GLU A 38 16.34 -39.50 -50.91
N GLY A 39 17.07 -40.31 -51.68
CA GLY A 39 18.49 -40.08 -51.89
C GLY A 39 19.20 -41.29 -52.50
N LYS A 40 20.46 -41.09 -52.87
CA LYS A 40 21.33 -42.13 -53.43
C LYS A 40 22.56 -42.28 -52.54
N GLN A 41 22.89 -43.51 -52.19
CA GLN A 41 24.10 -43.88 -51.43
C GLN A 41 24.93 -44.85 -52.27
N LYS A 42 26.24 -44.66 -52.26
CA LYS A 42 27.20 -45.52 -52.97
C LYS A 42 27.55 -46.67 -52.05
N LEU A 43 27.55 -47.88 -52.59
CA LEU A 43 28.02 -49.04 -51.84
C LEU A 43 29.54 -48.90 -51.61
N ILE A 44 29.96 -49.01 -50.35
CA ILE A 44 31.36 -48.89 -49.97
C ILE A 44 32.16 -50.03 -50.65
N PRO A 45 33.26 -49.76 -51.37
CA PRO A 45 34.08 -50.79 -51.98
C PRO A 45 34.62 -51.80 -50.96
N GLY A 46 34.68 -53.09 -51.33
CA GLY A 46 35.13 -54.16 -50.44
C GLY A 46 36.54 -53.97 -49.86
N THR A 47 37.40 -53.20 -50.53
CA THR A 47 38.73 -52.80 -50.06
C THR A 47 38.70 -51.84 -48.87
N ALA A 48 37.73 -50.91 -48.81
CA ALA A 48 37.54 -50.00 -47.69
C ALA A 48 36.93 -50.73 -46.47
N LEU A 49 36.01 -51.67 -46.70
CA LEU A 49 35.46 -52.58 -45.70
C LEU A 49 36.48 -53.55 -45.08
N HIS A 50 37.65 -53.72 -45.72
CA HIS A 50 38.74 -54.54 -45.20
C HIS A 50 39.70 -53.72 -44.32
N LYS A 51 39.92 -52.44 -44.65
CA LYS A 51 40.73 -51.52 -43.82
C LYS A 51 40.04 -51.15 -42.51
N ASN A 52 38.72 -50.95 -42.56
CA ASN A 52 37.89 -50.59 -41.39
C ASN A 52 36.82 -51.67 -41.17
N PRO A 53 37.14 -52.76 -40.45
CA PRO A 53 36.19 -53.85 -40.23
C PRO A 53 34.93 -53.43 -39.45
N GLU A 54 34.99 -52.34 -38.68
CA GLU A 54 33.85 -51.79 -37.93
C GLU A 54 32.71 -51.30 -38.84
N LEU A 55 33.03 -50.83 -40.05
CA LEU A 55 32.03 -50.37 -41.03
C LEU A 55 31.13 -51.51 -41.53
N ARG A 56 31.57 -52.76 -41.38
CA ARG A 56 30.73 -53.93 -41.68
C ARG A 56 29.56 -54.07 -40.73
N HIS A 57 29.53 -53.37 -39.60
CA HIS A 57 28.47 -53.52 -38.61
C HIS A 57 27.38 -52.45 -38.73
N ILE A 58 27.54 -51.45 -39.58
CA ILE A 58 26.55 -50.40 -39.83
C ILE A 58 25.56 -50.88 -40.89
N GLY A 59 24.25 -50.81 -40.61
CA GLY A 59 23.20 -51.31 -41.49
C GLY A 59 23.23 -50.61 -42.85
N SER A 60 23.33 -49.28 -42.88
CA SER A 60 23.35 -48.46 -44.09
C SER A 60 24.54 -48.73 -45.02
N VAL A 61 25.60 -49.35 -44.50
CA VAL A 61 26.78 -49.72 -45.27
C VAL A 61 26.58 -51.08 -45.96
N GLN A 62 25.81 -51.98 -45.35
CA GLN A 62 25.50 -53.30 -45.91
C GLN A 62 24.33 -53.27 -46.90
N ASP A 63 23.29 -52.51 -46.57
CA ASP A 63 22.06 -52.39 -47.36
C ASP A 63 21.73 -50.91 -47.61
N PRO A 64 21.61 -50.47 -48.89
CA PRO A 64 21.14 -49.13 -49.22
C PRO A 64 19.76 -48.80 -48.65
N ILE A 65 18.97 -49.80 -48.27
CA ILE A 65 17.64 -49.68 -47.65
C ILE A 65 17.68 -50.20 -46.20
N SER A 66 18.73 -49.85 -45.45
CA SER A 66 18.84 -50.20 -44.03
C SER A 66 17.66 -49.70 -43.18
N ASP A 67 17.45 -50.40 -42.07
CA ASP A 67 16.48 -50.02 -41.04
C ASP A 67 16.96 -48.78 -40.28
N LEU A 68 16.17 -47.72 -40.39
CA LEU A 68 16.45 -46.42 -39.79
C LEU A 68 15.27 -45.98 -38.92
N TYR A 69 15.56 -45.23 -37.86
CA TYR A 69 14.54 -44.49 -37.13
C TYR A 69 14.97 -43.04 -36.94
N VAL A 70 13.99 -42.17 -36.75
CA VAL A 70 14.20 -40.72 -36.68
C VAL A 70 13.91 -40.24 -35.27
N THR A 71 14.79 -39.40 -34.75
CA THR A 71 14.61 -38.68 -33.49
C THR A 71 14.43 -37.19 -33.77
N VAL A 72 13.49 -36.56 -33.06
CA VAL A 72 13.16 -35.14 -33.19
C VAL A 72 13.21 -34.50 -31.81
N GLN A 73 13.93 -33.39 -31.69
CA GLN A 73 14.00 -32.62 -30.45
C GLN A 73 13.80 -31.12 -30.74
N LEU A 74 13.14 -30.43 -29.82
CA LEU A 74 13.00 -28.99 -29.86
C LEU A 74 14.24 -28.32 -29.29
N TRP A 75 14.63 -27.20 -29.89
CA TRP A 75 15.75 -26.38 -29.45
C TRP A 75 15.34 -24.91 -29.50
N SER A 76 15.75 -24.13 -28.49
CA SER A 76 15.70 -22.66 -28.55
C SER A 76 16.95 -22.09 -27.89
N GLU A 77 17.48 -21.00 -28.44
CA GLU A 77 18.71 -20.34 -27.95
C GLU A 77 19.89 -21.31 -27.70
N SER A 78 20.05 -22.29 -28.60
CA SER A 78 21.04 -23.38 -28.51
C SER A 78 20.91 -24.28 -27.27
N LYS A 79 19.73 -24.36 -26.66
CA LYS A 79 19.40 -25.29 -25.58
C LYS A 79 18.30 -26.26 -26.01
N PRO A 80 18.44 -27.58 -25.74
CA PRO A 80 17.39 -28.54 -26.01
C PRO A 80 16.21 -28.32 -25.05
N LEU A 81 15.00 -28.25 -25.60
CA LEU A 81 13.74 -28.16 -24.88
C LEU A 81 13.07 -29.54 -24.85
N GLY A 82 12.98 -30.12 -23.66
CA GLY A 82 12.33 -31.41 -23.44
C GLY A 82 13.10 -32.63 -23.98
N VAL A 83 12.44 -33.78 -23.91
CA VAL A 83 12.98 -35.08 -24.32
C VAL A 83 12.86 -35.30 -25.84
N PRO A 84 13.84 -35.95 -26.49
CA PRO A 84 13.75 -36.28 -27.91
C PRO A 84 12.64 -37.32 -28.16
N MET A 85 11.80 -37.07 -29.15
CA MET A 85 10.74 -37.99 -29.59
C MET A 85 11.23 -38.82 -30.76
N GLN A 86 10.91 -40.11 -30.77
CA GLN A 86 11.40 -41.05 -31.80
C GLN A 86 10.24 -41.67 -32.59
N THR A 87 10.47 -41.94 -33.87
CA THR A 87 9.57 -42.75 -34.70
C THR A 87 9.56 -44.20 -34.23
N ARG A 88 8.47 -44.91 -34.49
CA ARG A 88 8.41 -46.36 -34.32
C ARG A 88 9.40 -47.04 -35.26
N TYR A 89 9.93 -48.17 -34.80
CA TYR A 89 10.72 -49.05 -35.65
C TYR A 89 9.89 -49.54 -36.84
N LYS A 90 10.47 -49.47 -38.04
CA LYS A 90 9.86 -49.95 -39.29
C LYS A 90 10.95 -50.52 -40.18
N ALA A 91 10.76 -51.76 -40.63
CA ALA A 91 11.63 -52.39 -41.61
C ALA A 91 11.28 -51.92 -43.03
N PHE A 92 12.27 -51.50 -43.81
CA PHE A 92 12.07 -50.97 -45.15
C PHE A 92 12.33 -52.04 -46.21
N LYS A 93 11.43 -52.17 -47.21
CA LYS A 93 11.55 -53.18 -48.29
C LYS A 93 11.96 -52.58 -49.64
N SER A 94 11.54 -51.35 -49.92
CA SER A 94 11.73 -50.72 -51.24
C SER A 94 11.98 -49.22 -51.12
N THR A 95 11.26 -48.52 -50.24
CA THR A 95 11.40 -47.08 -50.01
C THR A 95 11.36 -46.75 -48.53
N ARG A 96 12.14 -45.75 -48.10
CA ARG A 96 12.23 -45.28 -46.72
C ARG A 96 11.12 -44.28 -46.41
N VAL A 97 9.93 -44.80 -46.11
CA VAL A 97 8.73 -44.01 -45.80
C VAL A 97 8.23 -44.32 -44.38
N TRP A 98 8.25 -43.34 -43.48
CA TRP A 98 7.69 -43.47 -42.12
C TRP A 98 6.19 -43.14 -42.12
N ASN A 99 5.81 -41.96 -42.62
CA ASN A 99 4.46 -41.40 -42.54
C ASN A 99 3.90 -41.37 -41.11
N GLU A 100 4.72 -40.97 -40.14
CA GLU A 100 4.37 -40.97 -38.71
C GLU A 100 4.34 -39.56 -38.13
N TRP A 101 3.25 -39.20 -37.44
CA TRP A 101 3.15 -37.96 -36.67
C TRP A 101 3.80 -38.13 -35.30
N LEU A 102 4.79 -37.29 -35.00
CA LEU A 102 5.41 -37.16 -33.69
C LEU A 102 4.84 -35.93 -32.97
N GLN A 103 4.44 -36.13 -31.72
CA GLN A 103 3.99 -35.05 -30.83
C GLN A 103 5.11 -34.69 -29.86
N LEU A 104 5.50 -33.42 -29.83
CA LEU A 104 6.55 -32.90 -28.97
C LEU A 104 5.96 -32.39 -27.64
N PRO A 105 6.76 -32.34 -26.54
CA PRO A 105 6.27 -32.00 -25.20
C PRO A 105 6.12 -30.48 -24.99
N MET A 106 5.55 -29.75 -25.95
CA MET A 106 5.34 -28.31 -25.91
C MET A 106 4.14 -27.91 -26.79
N SER A 107 3.39 -26.89 -26.36
CA SER A 107 2.27 -26.30 -27.13
C SER A 107 2.75 -25.13 -27.99
N ILE A 108 2.05 -24.83 -29.08
CA ILE A 108 2.37 -23.69 -29.97
C ILE A 108 2.30 -22.36 -29.21
N LYS A 109 1.41 -22.24 -28.21
CA LYS A 109 1.30 -21.03 -27.36
C LYS A 109 2.54 -20.71 -26.53
N ASP A 110 3.32 -21.75 -26.18
CA ASP A 110 4.51 -21.64 -25.33
C ASP A 110 5.80 -21.57 -26.18
N ALA A 111 5.67 -21.55 -27.51
CA ALA A 111 6.79 -21.60 -28.43
C ALA A 111 7.46 -20.22 -28.58
N GLU A 112 8.77 -20.16 -28.31
CA GLU A 112 9.58 -18.97 -28.56
C GLU A 112 9.79 -18.73 -30.07
N ARG A 113 10.04 -17.48 -30.47
CA ARG A 113 10.20 -17.09 -31.88
C ARG A 113 11.33 -17.85 -32.59
N ASN A 114 12.43 -18.12 -31.89
CA ASN A 114 13.63 -18.73 -32.45
C ASN A 114 13.65 -20.27 -32.33
N ILE A 115 12.49 -20.89 -32.06
CA ILE A 115 12.42 -22.34 -31.85
C ILE A 115 12.72 -23.13 -33.14
N GLN A 116 13.56 -24.15 -33.01
CA GLN A 116 14.02 -25.02 -34.08
C GLN A 116 13.71 -26.49 -33.77
N LEU A 117 13.45 -27.27 -34.80
CA LEU A 117 13.35 -28.72 -34.73
C LEU A 117 14.67 -29.32 -35.23
N ALA A 118 15.40 -29.98 -34.33
CA ALA A 118 16.56 -30.78 -34.66
C ALA A 118 16.12 -32.23 -34.94
N ILE A 119 16.38 -32.71 -36.15
CA ILE A 119 15.94 -34.03 -36.62
C ILE A 119 17.17 -34.87 -36.94
N THR A 120 17.39 -35.96 -36.19
CA THR A 120 18.52 -36.88 -36.39
C THR A 120 18.01 -38.26 -36.80
N ILE A 121 18.48 -38.73 -37.94
CA ILE A 121 18.22 -40.06 -38.49
C ILE A 121 19.31 -40.99 -37.97
N ILE A 122 18.93 -42.12 -37.38
CA ILE A 122 19.84 -43.03 -36.68
C ILE A 122 19.76 -44.42 -37.33
N ASP A 123 20.93 -45.03 -37.52
CA ASP A 123 21.06 -46.39 -38.03
C ASP A 123 20.99 -47.44 -36.91
N LEU A 124 20.25 -48.52 -37.15
CA LEU A 124 20.10 -49.64 -36.21
C LEU A 124 21.21 -50.69 -36.45
N SER A 125 22.35 -50.52 -35.78
CA SER A 125 23.42 -51.53 -35.78
C SER A 125 23.21 -52.59 -34.67
N PRO A 126 23.32 -53.90 -34.97
CA PRO A 126 23.07 -54.99 -34.02
C PRO A 126 24.23 -55.33 -33.05
N LEU A 127 25.34 -54.58 -33.05
CA LEU A 127 26.52 -54.86 -32.19
C LEU A 127 26.73 -53.81 -31.09
N ALA A 128 25.68 -53.52 -30.32
CA ALA A 128 25.81 -52.85 -29.03
C ALA A 128 25.93 -53.91 -27.92
N HIS A 129 27.15 -54.41 -27.67
CA HIS A 129 27.43 -54.98 -26.34
C HIS A 129 27.55 -53.81 -25.36
N ASP A 130 26.62 -53.78 -24.41
CA ASP A 130 26.52 -52.97 -23.19
C ASP A 130 26.25 -51.46 -23.20
N ARG A 131 26.26 -50.72 -24.32
CA ARG A 131 25.63 -49.37 -24.40
C ARG A 131 25.14 -49.12 -25.83
N ILE A 132 23.89 -48.69 -25.99
CA ILE A 132 23.31 -48.33 -27.29
C ILE A 132 24.10 -47.15 -27.88
N THR A 133 25.09 -47.43 -28.72
CA THR A 133 25.80 -46.41 -29.49
C THR A 133 24.94 -46.07 -30.71
N HIS A 134 24.17 -44.98 -30.59
CA HIS A 134 23.40 -44.42 -31.69
C HIS A 134 24.35 -43.89 -32.77
N VAL A 135 24.42 -44.55 -33.93
CA VAL A 135 25.21 -44.09 -35.07
C VAL A 135 24.34 -43.15 -35.92
N PRO A 136 24.66 -41.84 -36.02
CA PRO A 136 23.88 -40.93 -36.83
C PRO A 136 24.08 -41.25 -38.31
N PHE A 137 22.99 -41.59 -38.99
CA PHE A 137 22.94 -41.68 -40.45
C PHE A 137 23.04 -40.27 -41.06
N GLY A 138 22.32 -39.31 -40.48
CA GLY A 138 22.43 -37.90 -40.83
C GLY A 138 21.44 -37.01 -40.08
N GLY A 139 21.66 -35.70 -40.16
CA GLY A 139 20.96 -34.70 -39.35
C GLY A 139 20.47 -33.52 -40.18
N THR A 140 19.35 -32.93 -39.76
CA THR A 140 18.81 -31.70 -40.33
C THR A 140 18.09 -30.87 -39.28
N THR A 141 18.20 -29.54 -39.37
CA THR A 141 17.62 -28.59 -38.43
C THR A 141 16.72 -27.60 -39.17
N ILE A 142 15.46 -27.50 -38.74
CA ILE A 142 14.45 -26.63 -39.37
C ILE A 142 13.84 -25.65 -38.36
N SER A 143 13.89 -24.36 -38.66
CA SER A 143 13.17 -23.32 -37.88
C SER A 143 11.67 -23.50 -38.05
N MET A 144 10.91 -23.42 -36.95
CA MET A 144 9.46 -23.58 -36.95
C MET A 144 8.73 -22.34 -37.51
N PHE A 145 9.32 -21.16 -37.32
CA PHE A 145 8.84 -19.89 -37.88
C PHE A 145 9.69 -19.47 -39.09
N ASP A 146 9.10 -18.75 -40.04
CA ASP A 146 9.81 -18.08 -41.14
C ASP A 146 10.36 -16.70 -40.72
N GLU A 147 10.99 -15.98 -41.66
CA GLU A 147 11.61 -14.67 -41.39
C GLU A 147 10.59 -13.62 -40.93
N ASP A 148 9.35 -13.74 -41.41
CA ASP A 148 8.22 -12.87 -41.07
C ASP A 148 7.51 -13.27 -39.76
N GLY A 149 7.98 -14.32 -39.07
CA GLY A 149 7.41 -14.80 -37.81
C GLY A 149 6.12 -15.61 -37.97
N LYS A 150 5.82 -16.09 -39.18
CA LYS A 150 4.69 -16.97 -39.46
C LYS A 150 5.09 -18.44 -39.27
N LEU A 151 4.19 -19.21 -38.66
CA LEU A 151 4.37 -20.63 -38.44
C LEU A 151 4.42 -21.38 -39.78
N LYS A 152 5.45 -22.20 -39.99
CA LYS A 152 5.55 -23.04 -41.20
C LYS A 152 4.48 -24.14 -41.17
N MET A 153 3.75 -24.28 -42.28
CA MET A 153 2.67 -25.25 -42.46
C MET A 153 2.92 -26.12 -43.69
N GLY A 154 2.32 -27.32 -43.70
CA GLY A 154 2.38 -28.23 -44.84
C GLY A 154 3.77 -28.86 -45.04
N ARG A 155 4.00 -29.40 -46.24
CA ARG A 155 5.21 -30.17 -46.57
C ARG A 155 6.44 -29.27 -46.70
N GLN A 156 7.54 -29.69 -46.07
CA GLN A 156 8.85 -29.07 -46.13
C GLN A 156 9.88 -30.10 -46.61
N LYS A 157 10.83 -29.60 -47.38
CA LYS A 157 11.95 -30.36 -47.94
C LYS A 157 13.21 -29.97 -47.18
N CYS A 158 13.89 -30.94 -46.56
CA CYS A 158 15.04 -30.70 -45.70
C CYS A 158 16.27 -31.43 -46.23
N LYS A 159 17.38 -30.73 -46.49
CA LYS A 159 18.68 -31.37 -46.78
C LYS A 159 19.16 -32.12 -45.54
N VAL A 160 19.58 -33.37 -45.73
CA VAL A 160 20.19 -34.20 -44.69
C VAL A 160 21.70 -34.13 -44.82
N TYR A 161 22.39 -33.86 -43.73
CA TYR A 161 23.85 -33.88 -43.64
C TYR A 161 24.29 -35.25 -43.12
N LEU A 162 24.95 -36.03 -43.98
CA LEU A 162 25.37 -37.38 -43.68
C LEU A 162 26.36 -37.43 -42.52
N HIS A 163 26.27 -38.47 -41.69
CA HIS A 163 27.16 -38.75 -40.56
C HIS A 163 27.26 -37.64 -39.49
N LYS A 164 26.39 -36.64 -39.54
CA LYS A 164 26.29 -35.54 -38.55
C LYS A 164 24.95 -35.63 -37.83
N SER A 165 24.96 -35.49 -36.50
CA SER A 165 23.73 -35.32 -35.73
C SER A 165 23.21 -33.89 -35.88
N ALA A 166 21.89 -33.69 -35.79
CA ALA A 166 21.32 -32.35 -35.77
C ALA A 166 21.69 -31.65 -34.45
N ASP A 167 22.24 -30.45 -34.54
CA ASP A 167 22.82 -29.70 -33.42
C ASP A 167 21.86 -28.65 -32.84
N GLY A 168 20.81 -28.24 -33.57
CA GLY A 168 19.78 -27.31 -33.08
C GLY A 168 20.31 -25.93 -32.64
N SER A 169 21.54 -25.57 -33.03
CA SER A 169 22.19 -24.33 -32.64
C SER A 169 21.74 -23.16 -33.51
N VAL A 170 21.81 -21.93 -32.99
CA VAL A 170 21.44 -20.72 -33.74
C VAL A 170 22.22 -20.61 -35.06
N SER A 171 23.49 -21.01 -35.06
CA SER A 171 24.33 -21.17 -36.24
C SER A 171 24.53 -22.65 -36.59
N THR A 172 23.43 -23.37 -36.82
CA THR A 172 23.43 -24.82 -37.09
C THR A 172 24.39 -25.23 -38.21
N SER A 173 25.14 -26.30 -37.94
CA SER A 173 25.97 -27.01 -38.92
C SER A 173 25.16 -27.89 -39.89
N THR A 174 23.86 -28.06 -39.61
CA THR A 174 22.92 -28.93 -40.36
C THR A 174 21.65 -28.19 -40.82
N PRO A 175 21.73 -27.03 -41.51
CA PRO A 175 20.54 -26.26 -41.87
C PRO A 175 19.67 -26.96 -42.93
N SER A 176 18.36 -27.04 -42.70
CA SER A 176 17.40 -27.67 -43.64
C SER A 176 17.42 -27.09 -45.06
N THR A 177 17.74 -25.81 -45.22
CA THR A 177 17.97 -25.15 -46.52
C THR A 177 19.42 -24.72 -46.66
N PRO A 178 20.12 -25.07 -47.75
CA PRO A 178 21.53 -24.70 -47.95
C PRO A 178 21.68 -23.17 -48.09
N ARG A 179 22.77 -22.62 -47.54
CA ARG A 179 23.07 -21.18 -47.64
C ARG A 179 23.41 -20.81 -49.10
N PRO A 180 22.93 -19.67 -49.64
CA PRO A 180 23.29 -19.25 -50.99
C PRO A 180 24.81 -19.00 -51.09
N LYS A 181 25.49 -19.66 -52.05
CA LYS A 181 26.93 -19.46 -52.28
C LYS A 181 27.21 -18.00 -52.70
N ARG A 182 28.22 -17.36 -52.10
CA ARG A 182 28.72 -16.04 -52.53
C ARG A 182 29.28 -16.15 -53.96
N ARG A 183 28.64 -15.49 -54.92
CA ARG A 183 29.08 -15.43 -56.32
C ARG A 183 30.48 -14.81 -56.46
N LYS A 184 31.41 -15.50 -57.14
CA LYS A 184 32.56 -14.86 -57.79
C LYS A 184 32.15 -14.46 -59.21
N PRO A 185 32.36 -13.20 -59.65
CA PRO A 185 32.00 -12.77 -61.00
C PRO A 185 33.07 -13.25 -62.00
N ASN A 186 32.64 -13.69 -63.18
CA ASN A 186 33.46 -14.12 -64.33
C ASN A 186 34.05 -15.55 -64.34
N THR A 187 33.18 -16.55 -64.41
CA THR A 187 33.48 -17.78 -65.16
C THR A 187 32.15 -18.33 -65.69
N ARG A 188 32.09 -18.80 -66.95
CA ARG A 188 30.90 -19.53 -67.45
C ARG A 188 30.77 -20.79 -66.61
N ASP A 189 29.69 -20.84 -65.85
CA ASP A 189 29.54 -21.76 -64.74
C ASP A 189 28.86 -23.06 -65.20
N PRO A 190 29.47 -24.24 -65.02
CA PRO A 190 28.78 -25.52 -65.17
C PRO A 190 27.67 -25.72 -64.11
N SER A 191 27.42 -24.74 -63.23
CA SER A 191 26.35 -24.73 -62.21
C SER A 191 24.94 -24.27 -62.66
N GLN A 192 24.69 -23.92 -63.94
CA GLN A 192 23.31 -23.64 -64.40
C GLN A 192 22.41 -24.88 -64.38
N GLN A 193 21.35 -24.85 -63.54
CA GLN A 193 20.26 -25.84 -63.53
C GLN A 193 19.76 -26.12 -64.94
N SER A 194 19.52 -27.39 -65.26
CA SER A 194 18.88 -27.72 -66.53
C SER A 194 17.48 -27.09 -66.60
N PRO A 195 16.94 -26.76 -67.79
CA PRO A 195 15.58 -26.24 -67.91
C PRO A 195 14.54 -27.14 -67.24
N GLU A 196 14.80 -28.45 -67.22
CA GLU A 196 13.95 -29.47 -66.61
C GLU A 196 13.99 -29.44 -65.07
N GLU A 197 15.16 -29.17 -64.47
CA GLU A 197 15.31 -28.95 -63.02
C GLU A 197 14.60 -27.68 -62.54
N ALA A 198 14.73 -26.58 -63.29
CA ALA A 198 14.09 -25.31 -62.95
C ALA A 198 12.56 -25.38 -63.09
N GLU A 199 12.05 -26.09 -64.10
CA GLU A 199 10.62 -26.36 -64.24
C GLU A 199 10.11 -27.28 -63.13
N LEU A 200 10.88 -28.27 -62.69
CA LEU A 200 10.50 -29.11 -61.54
C LEU A 200 10.38 -28.28 -60.25
N GLU A 201 11.35 -27.41 -59.96
CA GLU A 201 11.33 -26.51 -58.79
C GLU A 201 10.12 -25.57 -58.82
N ARG A 202 9.81 -25.00 -59.99
CA ARG A 202 8.60 -24.19 -60.20
C ARG A 202 7.32 -24.99 -59.93
N VAL A 203 7.24 -26.22 -60.43
CA VAL A 203 6.05 -27.07 -60.24
C VAL A 203 5.91 -27.53 -58.79
N GLU A 204 7.01 -27.78 -58.07
CA GLU A 204 6.98 -28.09 -56.64
C GLU A 204 6.40 -26.93 -55.80
N VAL A 205 6.76 -25.68 -56.13
CA VAL A 205 6.15 -24.49 -55.50
C VAL A 205 4.65 -24.44 -55.78
N LEU A 206 4.21 -24.76 -57.00
CA LEU A 206 2.79 -24.79 -57.36
C LEU A 206 2.03 -25.96 -56.68
N ILE A 207 2.67 -27.11 -56.52
CA ILE A 207 2.11 -28.23 -55.75
C ILE A 207 1.91 -27.82 -54.31
N LYS A 208 2.89 -27.14 -53.70
CA LYS A 208 2.75 -26.63 -52.34
C LYS A 208 1.54 -25.70 -52.24
N LYS A 209 1.33 -24.80 -53.20
CA LYS A 209 0.12 -23.94 -53.25
C LYS A 209 -1.18 -24.73 -53.41
N HIS A 210 -1.18 -25.78 -54.22
CA HIS A 210 -2.32 -26.68 -54.38
C HIS A 210 -2.63 -27.49 -53.11
N GLU A 211 -1.62 -28.05 -52.45
CA GLU A 211 -1.74 -28.73 -51.15
C GLU A 211 -2.22 -27.78 -50.04
N MET A 212 -1.81 -26.51 -50.09
CA MET A 212 -2.26 -25.44 -49.21
C MET A 212 -3.67 -24.92 -49.55
N GLY A 213 -4.31 -25.44 -50.61
CA GLY A 213 -5.67 -25.08 -51.03
C GLY A 213 -5.79 -23.70 -51.68
N GLU A 214 -4.68 -23.05 -52.05
CA GLU A 214 -4.68 -21.80 -52.83
C GLU A 214 -5.08 -22.04 -54.30
N ILE A 215 -4.88 -23.28 -54.79
CA ILE A 215 -5.32 -23.74 -56.10
C ILE A 215 -6.46 -24.74 -55.90
N PRO A 216 -7.64 -24.54 -56.52
CA PRO A 216 -8.77 -25.45 -56.36
C PRO A 216 -8.45 -26.85 -56.90
N ARG A 217 -8.92 -27.87 -56.17
CA ARG A 217 -8.71 -29.28 -56.51
C ARG A 217 -9.64 -29.75 -57.62
N VAL A 218 -9.09 -30.41 -58.63
CA VAL A 218 -9.83 -30.96 -59.77
C VAL A 218 -9.33 -32.39 -60.03
N ASP A 219 -9.99 -33.37 -59.42
CA ASP A 219 -9.47 -34.75 -59.29
C ASP A 219 -8.96 -35.39 -60.58
N TRP A 220 -9.67 -35.21 -61.71
CA TRP A 220 -9.25 -35.81 -62.99
C TRP A 220 -8.02 -35.12 -63.60
N MET A 221 -7.89 -33.81 -63.40
CA MET A 221 -6.78 -33.00 -63.90
C MET A 221 -5.55 -33.20 -63.03
N ASP A 222 -5.75 -33.32 -61.71
CA ASP A 222 -4.70 -33.61 -60.74
C ASP A 222 -4.07 -34.99 -61.00
N GLN A 223 -4.87 -36.02 -61.34
CA GLN A 223 -4.36 -37.33 -61.73
C GLN A 223 -3.48 -37.30 -62.99
N LEU A 224 -3.85 -36.49 -64.00
CA LEU A 224 -3.04 -36.27 -65.20
C LEU A 224 -1.75 -35.50 -64.88
N LEU A 225 -1.85 -34.50 -64.01
CA LEU A 225 -0.73 -33.69 -63.54
C LEU A 225 0.28 -34.54 -62.77
N PHE A 226 -0.16 -35.39 -61.82
CA PHE A 226 0.74 -36.27 -61.07
C PHE A 226 1.50 -37.25 -61.98
N ARG A 227 0.86 -37.76 -63.03
CA ARG A 227 1.51 -38.63 -64.03
C ARG A 227 2.53 -37.88 -64.89
N GLN A 228 2.27 -36.61 -65.22
CA GLN A 228 3.24 -35.76 -65.92
C GLN A 228 4.39 -35.35 -65.00
N LEU A 229 4.10 -35.09 -63.72
CA LEU A 229 5.09 -34.78 -62.70
C LEU A 229 6.09 -35.93 -62.52
N GLU A 230 5.61 -37.17 -62.48
CA GLU A 230 6.47 -38.35 -62.37
C GLU A 230 7.44 -38.46 -63.55
N LYS A 231 6.98 -38.15 -64.77
CA LYS A 231 7.86 -38.04 -65.95
C LYS A 231 8.85 -36.89 -65.83
N LEU A 232 8.41 -35.74 -65.32
CA LEU A 232 9.25 -34.54 -65.17
C LEU A 232 10.36 -34.78 -64.13
N LYS A 233 10.04 -35.48 -63.02
CA LYS A 233 11.02 -35.95 -62.04
C LYS A 233 12.04 -36.90 -62.65
N LEU A 234 11.58 -37.91 -63.40
CA LEU A 234 12.45 -38.86 -64.10
C LEU A 234 13.40 -38.16 -65.09
N ASN A 235 12.91 -37.18 -65.85
CA ASN A 235 13.72 -36.43 -66.80
C ASN A 235 14.74 -35.53 -66.10
N ALA A 236 14.32 -34.78 -65.06
CA ALA A 236 15.21 -33.95 -64.27
C ALA A 236 16.31 -34.77 -63.58
N ASP A 237 15.99 -35.95 -63.04
CA ASP A 237 16.98 -36.88 -62.46
C ASP A 237 17.99 -37.38 -63.49
N GLN A 238 17.54 -37.66 -64.72
CA GLN A 238 18.42 -38.07 -65.83
C GLN A 238 19.32 -36.92 -66.30
N ALA A 239 18.77 -35.70 -66.38
CA ALA A 239 19.51 -34.50 -66.74
C ALA A 239 20.59 -34.16 -65.70
N ALA A 240 20.23 -34.22 -64.41
CA ALA A 240 21.15 -34.03 -63.31
C ALA A 240 22.26 -35.10 -63.30
N HIS A 241 21.93 -36.36 -63.57
CA HIS A 241 22.91 -37.46 -63.63
C HIS A 241 23.90 -37.30 -64.78
N LYS A 242 23.41 -36.95 -65.97
CA LYS A 242 24.27 -36.70 -67.14
C LYS A 242 25.24 -35.55 -66.88
N ARG A 243 24.78 -34.50 -66.21
CA ARG A 243 25.59 -33.34 -65.85
C ARG A 243 26.62 -33.64 -64.77
N ALA A 244 26.27 -34.44 -63.76
CA ALA A 244 27.23 -34.89 -62.74
C ALA A 244 28.39 -35.68 -63.38
N LEU A 245 28.08 -36.57 -64.34
CA LEU A 245 29.09 -37.31 -65.12
C LEU A 245 29.95 -36.40 -66.01
N GLU A 246 29.35 -35.37 -66.63
CA GLU A 246 30.07 -34.36 -67.42
C GLU A 246 31.01 -33.50 -66.56
N LEU A 247 30.59 -33.15 -65.34
CA LEU A 247 31.42 -32.45 -64.34
C LEU A 247 32.57 -33.34 -63.83
N GLU A 248 32.29 -34.62 -63.56
CA GLU A 248 33.31 -35.59 -63.14
C GLU A 248 34.36 -35.84 -64.24
N ALA A 249 33.93 -35.90 -65.49
CA ALA A 249 34.82 -35.97 -66.65
C ALA A 249 35.69 -34.70 -66.80
N ALA A 250 35.09 -33.51 -66.64
CA ALA A 250 35.81 -32.24 -66.70
C ALA A 250 36.81 -32.05 -65.54
N MET A 251 36.50 -32.58 -64.35
CA MET A 251 37.42 -32.56 -63.20
C MET A 251 38.59 -33.56 -63.37
N ASN A 252 38.36 -34.69 -64.04
CA ASN A 252 39.42 -35.68 -64.32
C ASN A 252 40.38 -35.25 -65.45
N GLU A 253 39.92 -34.45 -66.43
CA GLU A 253 40.81 -33.89 -67.47
C GLU A 253 41.81 -32.84 -66.93
N ASN A 254 41.52 -32.22 -65.78
CA ASN A 254 42.37 -31.19 -65.16
C ASN A 254 43.44 -31.72 -64.18
N GLN A 255 43.57 -33.04 -63.98
CA GLN A 255 44.56 -33.63 -63.06
C GLN A 255 45.97 -33.87 -63.67
N GLY A 256 46.30 -33.18 -64.76
CA GLY A 256 47.59 -33.29 -65.43
C GLY A 256 48.52 -32.07 -65.24
N HIS A 257 48.78 -31.60 -64.02
CA HIS A 257 49.97 -30.78 -63.71
C HIS A 257 50.23 -30.73 -62.18
N GLU A 258 51.52 -30.63 -61.83
CA GLU A 258 52.21 -30.82 -60.53
C GLU A 258 51.48 -30.39 -59.23
N LYS A 259 51.60 -31.23 -58.19
CA LYS A 259 51.16 -30.98 -56.80
C LYS A 259 52.25 -30.29 -55.98
N ASP A 260 51.86 -29.22 -55.27
CA ASP A 260 52.57 -28.63 -54.12
C ASP A 260 52.01 -29.27 -52.81
N PRO A 261 52.79 -29.51 -51.73
CA PRO A 261 52.37 -30.40 -50.64
C PRO A 261 51.59 -29.80 -49.46
N ASP A 262 51.35 -28.48 -49.36
CA ASP A 262 50.90 -27.84 -48.10
C ASP A 262 49.62 -26.99 -48.21
N ASP A 263 48.54 -27.53 -48.80
CA ASP A 263 47.22 -26.89 -48.69
C ASP A 263 46.14 -27.96 -48.39
N ASP A 264 45.88 -28.17 -47.10
CA ASP A 264 44.74 -28.92 -46.58
C ASP A 264 43.45 -28.10 -46.80
N PHE A 265 42.98 -28.07 -48.06
CA PHE A 265 41.56 -27.86 -48.37
C PHE A 265 40.91 -29.23 -48.57
N GLU A 266 40.43 -29.82 -47.47
CA GLU A 266 39.32 -30.75 -47.57
C GLU A 266 38.06 -30.00 -48.04
N GLU A 267 37.27 -30.72 -48.84
CA GLU A 267 35.88 -30.43 -49.23
C GLU A 267 35.64 -29.41 -50.37
N ASP A 268 35.87 -29.85 -51.61
CA ASP A 268 34.87 -29.65 -52.68
C ASP A 268 35.01 -30.78 -53.73
N ARG A 269 34.90 -32.04 -53.27
CA ARG A 269 34.37 -33.09 -54.14
C ARG A 269 32.85 -32.91 -54.15
N PRO A 270 32.16 -32.92 -55.30
CA PRO A 270 30.71 -33.06 -55.27
C PRO A 270 30.37 -34.28 -54.40
N GLU A 271 29.55 -34.09 -53.37
CA GLU A 271 29.03 -35.20 -52.58
C GLU A 271 28.25 -36.11 -53.56
N ASP A 272 28.85 -37.23 -53.97
CA ASP A 272 28.22 -38.27 -54.79
C ASP A 272 26.92 -38.81 -54.15
N GLU A 273 26.72 -38.53 -52.86
CA GLU A 273 25.60 -38.96 -52.03
C GLU A 273 24.81 -37.76 -51.51
N TYR A 274 23.52 -37.70 -51.86
CA TYR A 274 22.60 -36.68 -51.35
C TYR A 274 21.36 -37.35 -50.78
N PHE A 275 20.86 -36.79 -49.69
CA PHE A 275 19.63 -37.23 -49.04
C PHE A 275 18.75 -36.03 -48.68
N GLU A 276 17.46 -36.19 -48.95
CA GLU A 276 16.42 -35.21 -48.69
C GLU A 276 15.33 -35.86 -47.84
N LEU A 277 15.04 -35.25 -46.69
CA LEU A 277 13.97 -35.66 -45.79
C LEU A 277 12.75 -34.78 -46.03
N TYR A 278 11.60 -35.41 -46.30
CA TYR A 278 10.33 -34.73 -46.36
C TYR A 278 9.63 -34.78 -45.01
N VAL A 279 9.34 -33.60 -44.45
CA VAL A 279 8.58 -33.46 -43.20
C VAL A 279 7.31 -32.65 -43.46
N GLU A 280 6.26 -32.87 -42.68
CA GLU A 280 4.98 -32.17 -42.85
C GLU A 280 4.53 -31.58 -41.50
N PHE A 281 4.22 -30.28 -41.51
CA PHE A 281 3.65 -29.56 -40.36
C PHE A 281 2.13 -29.50 -40.47
N PRO A 282 1.39 -29.44 -39.34
CA PRO A 282 -0.06 -29.29 -39.34
C PRO A 282 -0.51 -28.08 -40.15
N ARG A 283 -1.63 -28.24 -40.86
CA ARG A 283 -2.25 -27.16 -41.62
C ARG A 283 -3.30 -26.47 -40.74
N PHE A 284 -3.35 -25.15 -40.83
CA PHE A 284 -4.37 -24.31 -40.20
C PHE A 284 -5.07 -23.48 -41.27
N ASP A 285 -6.35 -23.17 -41.05
CA ASP A 285 -7.17 -22.39 -41.99
C ASP A 285 -6.72 -20.93 -42.08
N HIS A 286 -6.12 -20.40 -41.00
CA HIS A 286 -5.56 -19.06 -40.92
C HIS A 286 -4.05 -19.11 -40.66
N PRO A 287 -3.28 -18.16 -41.21
CA PRO A 287 -1.86 -18.03 -40.88
C PRO A 287 -1.69 -17.73 -39.39
N ILE A 288 -0.81 -18.48 -38.73
CA ILE A 288 -0.44 -18.26 -37.32
C ILE A 288 0.83 -17.41 -37.29
N VAL A 289 0.78 -16.28 -36.60
CA VAL A 289 1.88 -15.33 -36.43
C VAL A 289 2.33 -15.34 -34.97
N TRP A 290 3.64 -15.32 -34.76
CA TRP A 290 4.20 -15.26 -33.41
C TRP A 290 3.92 -13.90 -32.75
N ALA A 291 3.44 -13.92 -31.51
CA ALA A 291 3.47 -12.76 -30.62
C ALA A 291 3.94 -13.18 -29.23
N ASP A 292 4.49 -12.19 -28.52
CA ASP A 292 4.93 -12.34 -27.15
C ASP A 292 3.73 -12.42 -26.18
N HIS A 293 3.95 -13.03 -25.01
CA HIS A 293 2.92 -13.13 -23.99
C HIS A 293 2.74 -11.79 -23.27
N GLU A 294 1.64 -11.10 -23.55
CA GLU A 294 1.26 -9.89 -22.82
C GLU A 294 0.67 -10.27 -21.45
N TYR A 295 1.35 -9.85 -20.37
CA TYR A 295 0.82 -10.03 -19.02
C TYR A 295 -0.39 -9.12 -18.80
N PRO A 296 -1.51 -9.63 -18.25
CA PRO A 296 -2.63 -8.78 -17.90
C PRO A 296 -2.16 -7.75 -16.86
N PRO A 297 -2.64 -6.50 -16.94
CA PRO A 297 -2.41 -5.53 -15.88
C PRO A 297 -2.96 -6.12 -14.57
N PRO A 298 -2.25 -5.97 -13.43
CA PRO A 298 -2.73 -6.48 -12.16
C PRO A 298 -4.14 -5.92 -11.87
N PRO A 299 -5.02 -6.71 -11.23
CA PRO A 299 -6.35 -6.25 -10.89
C PRO A 299 -6.24 -5.01 -10.01
N ILE A 300 -7.01 -3.97 -10.36
CA ILE A 300 -7.17 -2.78 -9.52
C ILE A 300 -7.72 -3.27 -8.17
N SER A 301 -6.87 -3.30 -7.15
CA SER A 301 -7.34 -3.39 -5.77
C SER A 301 -8.25 -2.20 -5.53
N ALA A 302 -9.47 -2.46 -5.03
CA ALA A 302 -10.58 -1.51 -4.90
C ALA A 302 -10.34 -0.38 -3.86
N TRP A 303 -9.09 0.03 -3.65
CA TRP A 303 -8.72 1.19 -2.85
C TRP A 303 -8.05 2.26 -3.71
N ALA A 304 -8.92 3.06 -4.35
CA ALA A 304 -8.76 4.50 -4.53
C ALA A 304 -9.95 5.06 -5.35
N GLN A 305 -11.10 5.25 -4.69
CA GLN A 305 -12.13 6.20 -5.16
C GLN A 305 -12.44 7.32 -4.15
N ASN A 306 -11.62 7.48 -3.11
CA ASN A 306 -11.69 8.64 -2.20
C ASN A 306 -10.55 9.63 -2.45
N GLN A 307 -10.40 10.07 -3.70
CA GLN A 307 -9.86 11.41 -3.97
C GLN A 307 -11.03 12.34 -4.25
N SER A 308 -11.06 13.46 -3.52
CA SER A 308 -12.01 14.56 -3.65
C SER A 308 -12.35 14.85 -5.11
N SER A 309 -13.61 14.60 -5.48
CA SER A 309 -14.17 14.98 -6.77
C SER A 309 -14.14 16.50 -6.93
N HIS A 310 -13.21 17.01 -7.73
CA HIS A 310 -13.48 18.25 -8.47
C HIS A 310 -14.65 17.97 -9.44
N PRO A 311 -15.67 18.85 -9.52
CA PRO A 311 -16.93 18.56 -10.20
C PRO A 311 -16.87 18.61 -11.73
N ASP A 312 -15.71 18.41 -12.38
CA ASP A 312 -15.58 18.57 -13.84
C ASP A 312 -14.80 17.48 -14.59
N SER A 313 -14.52 16.32 -13.97
CA SER A 313 -13.94 15.19 -14.71
C SER A 313 -14.95 14.08 -14.97
N THR A 314 -15.68 14.19 -16.08
CA THR A 314 -16.43 13.06 -16.65
C THR A 314 -15.44 11.96 -17.04
N LEU A 315 -15.46 10.84 -16.31
CA LEU A 315 -14.76 9.61 -16.66
C LEU A 315 -15.35 9.06 -17.98
N LYS A 316 -14.62 9.26 -19.09
CA LYS A 316 -14.84 8.53 -20.35
C LYS A 316 -14.13 7.17 -20.29
N PRO A 317 -14.61 6.15 -21.02
CA PRO A 317 -14.02 4.81 -20.98
C PRO A 317 -12.58 4.80 -21.54
N VAL A 318 -11.85 3.74 -21.16
CA VAL A 318 -10.46 3.41 -21.52
C VAL A 318 -10.17 3.65 -23.00
N PRO A 319 -9.04 4.29 -23.38
CA PRO A 319 -8.71 4.48 -24.78
C PRO A 319 -8.22 3.16 -25.40
N GLU A 320 -8.85 2.77 -26.50
CA GLU A 320 -8.34 1.73 -27.40
C GLU A 320 -7.01 2.16 -28.02
N VAL A 321 -5.99 1.31 -27.88
CA VAL A 321 -4.68 1.51 -28.50
C VAL A 321 -4.79 1.13 -29.98
N HIS A 322 -4.82 2.14 -30.86
CA HIS A 322 -4.65 1.93 -32.30
C HIS A 322 -3.23 2.33 -32.71
N PHE A 323 -2.52 1.43 -33.39
CA PHE A 323 -1.33 1.79 -34.16
C PHE A 323 -1.45 1.37 -35.63
N GLY A 324 -1.52 2.40 -36.50
CA GLY A 324 -1.09 2.43 -37.92
C GLY A 324 -2.18 2.55 -39.00
N PRO A 325 -1.95 3.21 -40.17
CA PRO A 325 -0.86 4.09 -40.60
C PRO A 325 -1.34 5.46 -41.16
N GLY A 326 -0.68 6.54 -40.75
CA GLY A 326 -0.97 7.89 -41.26
C GLY A 326 -0.36 8.94 -40.35
N ILE A 327 0.91 9.25 -40.56
CA ILE A 327 1.64 10.27 -39.80
C ILE A 327 1.00 11.64 -40.09
N ALA A 328 0.05 12.05 -39.26
CA ALA A 328 -0.49 13.41 -39.25
C ALA A 328 -0.36 13.98 -37.83
N ARG A 329 0.67 14.83 -37.69
CA ARG A 329 0.91 15.80 -36.62
C ARG A 329 0.99 15.26 -35.20
N ALA A 330 2.24 15.02 -34.76
CA ALA A 330 2.60 15.01 -33.36
C ALA A 330 2.35 16.40 -32.74
N ASP A 331 1.41 16.50 -31.81
CA ASP A 331 1.37 17.58 -30.83
C ASP A 331 2.51 17.35 -29.81
N PRO A 332 3.39 18.34 -29.55
CA PRO A 332 4.55 18.17 -28.67
C PRO A 332 4.21 18.11 -27.17
N HIS A 333 2.93 18.07 -26.79
CA HIS A 333 2.47 18.15 -25.39
C HIS A 333 1.45 17.08 -24.99
N LYS A 334 1.35 15.96 -25.72
CA LYS A 334 0.47 14.86 -25.30
C LYS A 334 1.17 14.03 -24.21
N VAL A 335 0.94 14.40 -22.94
CA VAL A 335 1.41 13.63 -21.78
C VAL A 335 0.79 12.23 -21.85
N ILE A 336 1.63 11.22 -22.08
CA ILE A 336 1.24 9.81 -22.00
C ILE A 336 1.14 9.46 -20.52
N ARG A 337 -0.05 9.06 -20.07
CA ARG A 337 -0.23 8.52 -18.71
C ARG A 337 0.07 7.04 -18.76
N ILE A 338 1.21 6.64 -18.20
CA ILE A 338 1.60 5.25 -18.03
C ILE A 338 1.01 4.77 -16.70
N TYR A 339 0.29 3.65 -16.72
CA TYR A 339 -0.19 3.00 -15.51
C TYR A 339 1.01 2.33 -14.83
N ASP A 340 1.31 2.76 -13.61
CA ASP A 340 2.30 2.13 -12.78
C ASP A 340 1.60 1.10 -11.85
N PRO A 341 1.83 -0.21 -12.05
CA PRO A 341 1.23 -1.27 -11.23
C PRO A 341 1.70 -1.23 -9.77
N GLU A 342 2.76 -0.47 -9.44
CA GLU A 342 3.29 -0.32 -8.09
C GLU A 342 2.65 0.84 -7.31
N VAL A 343 1.94 1.77 -7.97
CA VAL A 343 1.32 2.95 -7.33
C VAL A 343 0.23 2.63 -6.30
N GLY A 344 -0.20 1.36 -6.19
CA GLY A 344 -1.12 0.88 -5.15
C GLY A 344 -0.51 -0.08 -4.12
N GLN A 345 0.76 -0.45 -4.23
CA GLN A 345 1.39 -1.36 -3.27
C GLN A 345 1.94 -0.56 -2.07
N ILE A 346 1.38 -0.80 -0.88
CA ILE A 346 1.81 -0.17 0.39
C ILE A 346 3.28 -0.52 0.79
N GLY A 347 3.95 -1.44 0.10
CA GLY A 347 5.28 -1.93 0.47
C GLY A 347 6.23 -2.03 -0.71
N ASN A 348 7.54 -1.90 -0.43
CA ASN A 348 8.60 -2.03 -1.42
C ASN A 348 8.81 -3.52 -1.81
N PRO A 349 8.57 -3.91 -3.08
CA PRO A 349 8.67 -5.31 -3.51
C PRO A 349 10.09 -5.89 -3.36
N CYS A 350 11.11 -5.05 -3.51
CA CYS A 350 12.51 -5.45 -3.33
C CYS A 350 12.80 -5.78 -1.87
N GLU A 351 12.29 -4.98 -0.93
CA GLU A 351 12.42 -5.24 0.51
C GLU A 351 11.62 -6.47 0.94
N ASP A 352 10.42 -6.67 0.40
CA ASP A 352 9.61 -7.86 0.65
C ASP A 352 10.32 -9.14 0.19
N LYS A 353 10.94 -9.10 -0.99
CA LYS A 353 11.75 -10.20 -1.51
C LYS A 353 13.00 -10.44 -0.66
N HIS A 354 13.69 -9.36 -0.26
CA HIS A 354 14.86 -9.44 0.62
C HIS A 354 14.52 -10.09 1.97
N ARG A 355 13.45 -9.63 2.63
CA ARG A 355 12.97 -10.20 3.90
C ARG A 355 12.61 -11.67 3.78
N ARG A 356 11.88 -12.07 2.74
CA ARG A 356 11.53 -13.48 2.49
C ARG A 356 12.76 -14.38 2.33
N LEU A 357 13.82 -13.86 1.71
CA LEU A 357 15.07 -14.61 1.53
C LEU A 357 15.86 -14.74 2.84
N ILE A 358 15.99 -13.67 3.62
CA ILE A 358 16.72 -13.66 4.90
C ILE A 358 15.99 -14.49 5.96
N ARG A 359 14.66 -14.35 6.05
CA ARG A 359 13.83 -14.94 7.10
C ARG A 359 13.26 -16.31 6.74
N SER A 360 13.76 -16.94 5.67
CA SER A 360 13.18 -18.19 5.14
C SER A 360 13.03 -19.26 6.23
N HIS A 361 11.91 -20.00 6.20
CA HIS A 361 11.53 -21.00 7.20
C HIS A 361 12.57 -22.08 7.55
N ARG A 362 13.64 -22.23 6.76
CA ARG A 362 14.73 -23.17 7.03
C ARG A 362 15.58 -22.80 8.26
N THR A 363 15.55 -21.56 8.72
CA THR A 363 16.38 -21.08 9.86
C THR A 363 15.65 -21.10 11.22
N GLY A 364 14.32 -21.23 11.25
CA GLY A 364 13.51 -20.97 12.45
C GLY A 364 13.77 -21.86 13.69
N ILE A 365 14.40 -23.03 13.53
CA ILE A 365 14.76 -23.92 14.66
C ILE A 365 15.94 -23.35 15.46
N MET A 366 16.86 -22.62 14.82
CA MET A 366 18.05 -22.07 15.48
C MET A 366 17.80 -20.77 16.26
N ASP A 367 16.63 -20.15 16.08
CA ASP A 367 16.33 -18.83 16.67
C ASP A 367 15.93 -18.89 18.14
N ARG A 368 15.40 -20.03 18.63
CA ARG A 368 14.82 -20.13 19.99
C ARG A 368 15.85 -19.97 21.11
N ASP A 369 17.07 -20.44 20.89
CA ASP A 369 18.16 -20.40 21.88
C ASP A 369 19.14 -19.24 21.64
N LEU A 370 18.85 -18.39 20.65
CA LEU A 370 19.74 -17.31 20.26
C LEU A 370 19.76 -16.19 21.33
N LYS A 371 20.95 -15.85 21.82
CA LYS A 371 21.17 -14.75 22.77
C LYS A 371 22.04 -13.66 22.13
N PRO A 372 21.69 -12.38 22.29
CA PRO A 372 22.48 -11.29 21.73
C PRO A 372 23.84 -11.19 22.43
N ASN A 373 24.87 -10.84 21.67
CA ASN A 373 26.16 -10.43 22.24
C ASN A 373 26.05 -9.00 22.83
N PRO A 374 27.04 -8.50 23.60
CA PRO A 374 26.95 -7.20 24.23
C PRO A 374 26.64 -6.05 23.27
N LYS A 375 27.30 -6.02 22.10
CA LYS A 375 27.08 -4.99 21.08
C LYS A 375 25.64 -5.03 20.55
N ILE A 376 25.15 -6.21 20.16
CA ILE A 376 23.78 -6.39 19.67
C ILE A 376 22.76 -6.03 20.75
N ARG A 377 23.07 -6.31 22.02
CA ARG A 377 22.19 -5.92 23.13
C ARG A 377 22.10 -4.41 23.25
N ASP A 378 23.22 -3.69 23.13
CA ASP A 378 23.24 -2.23 23.14
C ASP A 378 22.46 -1.65 21.94
N ASP A 379 22.64 -2.24 20.74
CA ASP A 379 21.89 -1.87 19.53
C ASP A 379 20.38 -2.11 19.71
N LEU A 380 19.98 -3.27 20.26
CA LEU A 380 18.58 -3.58 20.55
C LEU A 380 17.98 -2.63 21.60
N ASN A 381 18.73 -2.30 22.66
CA ASN A 381 18.29 -1.35 23.67
C ASN A 381 18.08 0.06 23.07
N MET A 382 18.95 0.47 22.15
CA MET A 382 18.78 1.71 21.40
C MET A 382 17.48 1.68 20.58
N ILE A 383 17.23 0.61 19.83
CA ILE A 383 15.99 0.44 19.04
C ILE A 383 14.73 0.45 19.94
N ILE A 384 14.79 -0.20 21.11
CA ILE A 384 13.67 -0.22 22.06
C ILE A 384 13.44 1.16 22.69
N SER A 385 14.48 1.96 22.84
CA SER A 385 14.37 3.34 23.33
C SER A 385 13.78 4.31 22.30
N TYR A 386 13.65 3.89 21.03
CA TYR A 386 13.03 4.71 20.00
C TYR A 386 11.58 5.02 20.34
N GLU A 387 11.21 6.24 20.03
CA GLU A 387 9.85 6.73 20.14
C GLU A 387 8.85 5.88 19.33
N PRO A 388 7.58 5.85 19.75
CA PRO A 388 6.50 5.14 19.04
C PRO A 388 6.44 5.48 17.55
N THR A 389 6.53 6.75 17.17
CA THR A 389 6.34 7.20 15.78
C THR A 389 7.53 6.96 14.85
N GLN A 390 8.68 6.52 15.38
CA GLN A 390 9.87 6.33 14.54
C GLN A 390 9.76 5.03 13.74
N ASP A 391 9.96 5.15 12.44
CA ASP A 391 10.04 4.01 11.53
C ASP A 391 11.38 3.28 11.68
N LEU A 392 11.29 1.95 11.74
CA LEU A 392 12.44 1.07 11.79
C LEU A 392 12.96 0.81 10.37
N THR A 393 14.28 0.89 10.21
CA THR A 393 14.98 0.49 8.99
C THR A 393 14.87 -1.03 8.75
N ALA A 394 15.13 -1.47 7.52
CA ALA A 394 15.08 -2.91 7.18
C ALA A 394 16.03 -3.75 8.06
N GLU A 395 17.25 -3.25 8.30
CA GLU A 395 18.25 -3.93 9.13
C GLU A 395 17.80 -4.04 10.60
N GLU A 396 17.22 -2.98 11.16
CA GLU A 396 16.69 -2.98 12.52
C GLU A 396 15.50 -3.93 12.66
N LYS A 397 14.58 -3.95 11.68
CA LYS A 397 13.45 -4.89 11.64
C LYS A 397 13.95 -6.33 11.63
N ASP A 398 14.99 -6.64 10.85
CA ASP A 398 15.58 -7.98 10.80
C ASP A 398 16.30 -8.34 12.10
N LEU A 399 16.95 -7.39 12.75
CA LEU A 399 17.58 -7.60 14.06
C LEU A 399 16.54 -7.93 15.14
N VAL A 400 15.45 -7.16 15.21
CA VAL A 400 14.32 -7.39 16.12
C VAL A 400 13.67 -8.75 15.85
N TRP A 401 13.42 -9.09 14.58
CA TRP A 401 12.86 -10.39 14.19
C TRP A 401 13.77 -11.56 14.60
N ARG A 402 15.08 -11.43 14.40
CA ARG A 402 16.07 -12.46 14.73
C ARG A 402 16.11 -12.77 16.24
N PHE A 403 16.03 -11.75 17.09
CA PHE A 403 16.08 -11.89 18.55
C PHE A 403 14.70 -11.89 19.23
N ARG A 404 13.62 -12.08 18.47
CA ARG A 404 12.22 -12.04 18.95
C ARG A 404 11.97 -12.85 20.23
N TYR A 405 12.54 -14.06 20.34
CA TYR A 405 12.36 -14.90 21.53
C TYR A 405 13.03 -14.33 22.78
N HIS A 406 14.18 -13.66 22.63
CA HIS A 406 14.84 -12.97 23.73
C HIS A 406 14.04 -11.74 24.18
N LEU A 407 13.47 -11.02 23.21
CA LEU A 407 12.69 -9.79 23.44
C LEU A 407 11.33 -10.03 24.11
N THR A 408 10.83 -11.26 24.14
CA THR A 408 9.56 -11.60 24.85
C THR A 408 9.52 -11.15 26.31
N ARG A 409 10.68 -10.97 26.95
CA ARG A 409 10.79 -10.52 28.35
C ARG A 409 10.66 -9.00 28.50
N GLU A 410 10.95 -8.24 27.45
CA GLU A 410 10.97 -6.78 27.44
C GLU A 410 9.61 -6.24 26.99
N LYS A 411 8.89 -5.57 27.89
CA LYS A 411 7.53 -5.05 27.60
C LYS A 411 7.49 -4.07 26.42
N LYS A 412 8.40 -3.09 26.40
CA LYS A 412 8.48 -2.02 25.39
C LYS A 412 8.91 -2.51 24.01
N ALA A 413 9.41 -3.74 23.90
CA ALA A 413 9.89 -4.28 22.63
C ALA A 413 8.74 -4.81 21.75
N LEU A 414 7.52 -4.98 22.29
CA LEU A 414 6.42 -5.57 21.53
C LEU A 414 6.01 -4.73 20.33
N THR A 415 5.82 -3.41 20.50
CA THR A 415 5.39 -2.52 19.41
C THR A 415 6.41 -2.50 18.27
N LYS A 416 7.71 -2.50 18.61
CA LYS A 416 8.81 -2.63 17.65
C LYS A 416 8.82 -3.99 16.95
N PHE A 417 8.55 -5.07 17.69
CA PHE A 417 8.41 -6.41 17.12
C PHE A 417 7.26 -6.48 16.11
N VAL A 418 6.07 -6.01 16.47
CA VAL A 418 4.89 -6.02 15.57
C VAL A 418 5.17 -5.21 14.29
N LYS A 419 5.86 -4.08 14.39
CA LYS A 419 6.33 -3.26 13.24
C LYS A 419 7.37 -3.98 12.35
N SER A 420 8.08 -4.96 12.89
CA SER A 420 9.09 -5.73 12.17
C SER A 420 8.51 -6.92 11.39
N VAL A 421 7.30 -7.39 11.73
CA VAL A 421 6.65 -8.56 11.12
C VAL A 421 6.09 -8.21 9.75
N ASN A 422 6.29 -9.08 8.76
CA ASN A 422 5.54 -8.99 7.51
C ASN A 422 4.19 -9.72 7.64
N TRP A 423 3.12 -9.00 7.98
CA TRP A 423 1.78 -9.56 8.18
C TRP A 423 1.16 -10.18 6.92
N ARG A 424 1.66 -9.84 5.72
CA ARG A 424 1.25 -10.46 4.45
C ARG A 424 1.80 -11.87 4.27
N ASP A 425 2.88 -12.21 4.97
CA ASP A 425 3.41 -13.57 4.95
C ASP A 425 2.72 -14.43 6.01
N VAL A 426 2.00 -15.46 5.55
CA VAL A 426 1.21 -16.34 6.43
C VAL A 426 2.10 -17.07 7.44
N GLY A 427 3.34 -17.37 7.06
CA GLY A 427 4.31 -18.08 7.89
C GLY A 427 4.89 -17.22 9.03
N GLU A 428 5.26 -15.98 8.74
CA GLU A 428 5.67 -14.99 9.75
C GLU A 428 4.50 -14.60 10.65
N SER A 429 3.34 -14.30 10.06
CA SER A 429 2.12 -13.92 10.79
C SER A 429 1.72 -14.98 11.82
N ARG A 430 1.69 -16.26 11.44
CA ARG A 430 1.39 -17.36 12.38
C ARG A 430 2.40 -17.43 13.53
N GLN A 431 3.70 -17.33 13.24
CA GLN A 431 4.74 -17.35 14.27
C GLN A 431 4.61 -16.17 15.23
N ALA A 432 4.32 -14.97 14.72
CA ALA A 432 4.13 -13.78 15.55
C ALA A 432 2.92 -13.92 16.49
N VAL A 433 1.79 -14.43 15.98
CA VAL A 433 0.58 -14.65 16.80
C VAL A 433 0.83 -15.68 17.91
N GLU A 434 1.58 -16.74 17.65
CA GLU A 434 1.97 -17.74 18.67
C GLU A 434 2.90 -17.20 19.78
N MET A 435 3.45 -16.00 19.60
CA MET A 435 4.33 -15.35 20.56
C MET A 435 3.60 -14.40 21.51
N PHE A 436 2.44 -13.84 21.14
CA PHE A 436 1.73 -12.88 22.00
C PHE A 436 1.43 -13.40 23.40
N PRO A 437 0.93 -14.65 23.61
CA PRO A 437 0.67 -15.16 24.96
C PRO A 437 1.94 -15.40 25.80
N LYS A 438 3.12 -15.41 25.17
CA LYS A 438 4.41 -15.62 25.82
C LYS A 438 5.13 -14.30 26.13
N TRP A 439 4.66 -13.18 25.57
CA TRP A 439 5.25 -11.88 25.79
C TRP A 439 4.86 -11.36 27.17
N THR A 440 5.78 -10.65 27.83
CA THR A 440 5.45 -9.90 29.05
C THR A 440 4.32 -8.92 28.76
N GLU A 441 3.40 -8.76 29.69
CA GLU A 441 2.27 -7.85 29.50
C GLU A 441 2.77 -6.42 29.26
N ILE A 442 2.17 -5.77 28.24
CA ILE A 442 2.52 -4.40 27.86
C ILE A 442 1.77 -3.38 28.72
N ASP A 443 2.31 -2.17 28.76
CA ASP A 443 1.65 -1.04 29.41
C ASP A 443 0.50 -0.50 28.51
N VAL A 444 -0.40 0.32 29.08
CA VAL A 444 -1.57 0.86 28.37
C VAL A 444 -1.18 1.79 27.23
N ASP A 445 -0.06 2.54 27.36
CA ASP A 445 0.46 3.41 26.31
C ASP A 445 0.88 2.64 25.06
N ASP A 446 1.54 1.49 25.22
CA ASP A 446 1.89 0.58 24.12
C ASP A 446 0.63 -0.03 23.47
N ALA A 447 -0.40 -0.36 24.27
CA ALA A 447 -1.67 -0.87 23.75
C ALA A 447 -2.41 0.18 22.91
N LEU A 448 -2.38 1.44 23.31
CA LEU A 448 -2.96 2.56 22.53
C LEU A 448 -2.21 2.78 21.21
N GLU A 449 -0.89 2.60 21.18
CA GLU A 449 -0.10 2.63 19.93
C GLU A 449 -0.59 1.56 18.94
N ILE A 450 -0.82 0.33 19.44
CA ILE A 450 -1.27 -0.81 18.63
C ILE A 450 -2.66 -0.57 18.03
N LEU A 451 -3.53 0.18 18.72
CA LEU A 451 -4.86 0.49 18.20
C LEU A 451 -4.87 1.58 17.12
N GLY A 452 -3.73 2.21 16.84
CA GLY A 452 -3.58 3.20 15.79
C GLY A 452 -3.66 2.65 14.36
N PRO A 453 -3.56 3.54 13.35
CA PRO A 453 -3.70 3.18 11.94
C PRO A 453 -2.56 2.32 11.39
N THR A 454 -1.41 2.27 12.08
CA THR A 454 -0.25 1.49 11.66
C THR A 454 -0.48 -0.02 11.71
N PHE A 455 -1.48 -0.48 12.47
CA PHE A 455 -1.72 -1.90 12.71
C PHE A 455 -3.15 -2.30 12.34
N ASP A 456 -3.25 -3.08 11.26
CA ASP A 456 -4.50 -3.60 10.69
C ASP A 456 -4.83 -5.02 11.15
N ASN A 457 -3.83 -5.78 11.60
CA ASN A 457 -4.00 -7.20 11.91
C ASN A 457 -4.93 -7.43 13.13
N PRO A 458 -6.04 -8.20 12.98
CA PRO A 458 -7.02 -8.41 14.05
C PRO A 458 -6.46 -9.11 15.31
N ALA A 459 -5.48 -9.99 15.16
CA ALA A 459 -4.88 -10.70 16.31
C ALA A 459 -4.04 -9.75 17.17
N VAL A 460 -3.33 -8.81 16.54
CA VAL A 460 -2.55 -7.77 17.23
C VAL A 460 -3.48 -6.83 17.99
N ARG A 461 -4.55 -6.37 17.32
CA ARG A 461 -5.56 -5.49 17.93
C ARG A 461 -6.29 -6.18 19.08
N SER A 462 -6.65 -7.46 18.92
CA SER A 462 -7.26 -8.26 19.99
C SER A 462 -6.36 -8.38 21.23
N TYR A 463 -5.04 -8.50 21.04
CA TYR A 463 -4.09 -8.50 22.15
C TYR A 463 -4.07 -7.16 22.89
N ALA A 464 -4.09 -6.03 22.17
CA ALA A 464 -4.19 -4.71 22.78
C ALA A 464 -5.50 -4.51 23.55
N VAL A 465 -6.62 -5.00 23.03
CA VAL A 465 -7.93 -4.97 23.71
C VAL A 465 -7.91 -5.80 25.00
N GLU A 466 -7.23 -6.95 25.03
CA GLU A 466 -7.10 -7.76 26.25
C GLU A 466 -6.29 -7.02 27.33
N THR A 467 -5.25 -6.27 26.96
CA THR A 467 -4.52 -5.40 27.88
C THR A 467 -5.43 -4.31 28.44
N LEU A 468 -6.21 -3.63 27.58
CA LEU A 468 -7.16 -2.60 28.02
C LEU A 468 -8.26 -3.14 28.93
N ARG A 469 -8.62 -4.43 28.82
CA ARG A 469 -9.63 -5.05 29.69
C ARG A 469 -9.25 -5.03 31.17
N LYS A 470 -7.95 -4.97 31.47
CA LYS A 470 -7.41 -4.89 32.84
C LYS A 470 -7.44 -3.48 33.42
N ALA A 471 -7.55 -2.46 32.59
CA ALA A 471 -7.65 -1.07 33.05
C ALA A 471 -8.96 -0.87 33.82
N ASP A 472 -8.93 0.00 34.83
CA ASP A 472 -10.13 0.40 35.54
C ASP A 472 -10.98 1.39 34.70
N ASP A 473 -12.24 1.57 35.10
CA ASP A 473 -13.17 2.41 34.35
C ASP A 473 -12.80 3.91 34.39
N GLU A 474 -12.13 4.36 35.46
CA GLU A 474 -11.73 5.76 35.62
C GLU A 474 -10.52 6.10 34.74
N GLU A 475 -9.58 5.18 34.60
CA GLU A 475 -8.46 5.25 33.66
C GLU A 475 -8.96 5.15 32.22
N LEU A 476 -9.90 4.25 31.94
CA LEU A 476 -10.50 4.12 30.60
C LEU A 476 -11.17 5.42 30.14
N LEU A 477 -11.84 6.16 31.05
CA LEU A 477 -12.43 7.47 30.76
C LEU A 477 -11.40 8.49 30.24
N LEU A 478 -10.13 8.38 30.64
CA LEU A 478 -9.07 9.29 30.18
C LEU A 478 -8.72 9.12 28.72
N TYR A 479 -8.96 7.93 28.16
CA TYR A 479 -8.61 7.58 26.78
C TYR A 479 -9.83 7.29 25.91
N LEU A 480 -11.04 7.35 26.48
CA LEU A 480 -12.28 6.95 25.81
C LEU A 480 -12.50 7.70 24.50
N LEU A 481 -12.20 9.00 24.44
CA LEU A 481 -12.33 9.79 23.21
C LEU A 481 -11.44 9.21 22.10
N GLN A 482 -10.19 8.89 22.42
CA GLN A 482 -9.20 8.31 21.50
C GLN A 482 -9.57 6.88 21.10
N LEU A 483 -10.15 6.11 22.01
CA LEU A 483 -10.65 4.76 21.72
C LEU A 483 -11.86 4.79 20.77
N VAL A 484 -12.74 5.80 20.89
CA VAL A 484 -13.81 6.02 19.93
C VAL A 484 -13.25 6.36 18.55
N GLN A 485 -12.18 7.16 18.46
CA GLN A 485 -11.48 7.39 17.19
C GLN A 485 -10.85 6.11 16.64
N ALA A 486 -10.23 5.29 17.50
CA ALA A 486 -9.59 4.04 17.11
C ALA A 486 -10.56 3.00 16.54
N LEU A 487 -11.88 3.15 16.75
CA LEU A 487 -12.90 2.33 16.09
C LEU A 487 -12.83 2.48 14.56
N LYS A 488 -12.43 3.64 14.04
CA LYS A 488 -12.28 3.89 12.59
C LYS A 488 -11.26 2.96 11.92
N TYR A 489 -10.33 2.42 12.71
CA TYR A 489 -9.29 1.49 12.24
C TYR A 489 -9.63 0.02 12.53
N ASP A 490 -10.79 -0.26 13.13
CA ASP A 490 -11.22 -1.64 13.37
C ASP A 490 -11.76 -2.24 12.07
N ALA A 491 -11.29 -3.44 11.71
CA ALA A 491 -11.67 -4.09 10.46
C ALA A 491 -13.18 -4.37 10.43
N THR A 492 -13.84 -4.07 9.31
CA THR A 492 -15.28 -4.31 9.23
C THR A 492 -15.56 -5.79 8.91
N PRO A 493 -16.61 -6.40 9.49
CA PRO A 493 -17.06 -7.74 9.11
C PRO A 493 -17.39 -7.92 7.62
N GLU A 494 -17.60 -6.82 6.87
CA GLU A 494 -17.80 -6.89 5.41
C GLU A 494 -16.53 -7.28 4.66
N ASP A 495 -15.35 -7.08 5.27
CA ASP A 495 -14.06 -7.50 4.74
C ASP A 495 -13.85 -9.03 4.89
N PHE A 496 -14.60 -9.69 5.79
CA PHE A 496 -14.49 -11.12 6.10
C PHE A 496 -15.86 -11.77 6.44
N PRO A 497 -16.69 -12.10 5.44
CA PRO A 497 -18.04 -12.64 5.66
C PRO A 497 -18.08 -14.00 6.38
N ASP A 498 -16.96 -14.74 6.43
CA ASP A 498 -16.85 -16.05 7.09
C ASP A 498 -16.24 -16.00 8.51
N ALA A 499 -15.86 -14.82 9.01
CA ALA A 499 -15.31 -14.68 10.36
C ALA A 499 -16.44 -14.52 11.38
N ALA A 500 -16.51 -15.44 12.37
CA ALA A 500 -17.38 -15.26 13.53
C ALA A 500 -17.16 -13.87 14.16
N PRO A 501 -18.21 -13.19 14.67
CA PRO A 501 -18.05 -11.91 15.35
C PRO A 501 -16.99 -12.08 16.44
N GLN A 502 -15.82 -11.48 16.25
CA GLN A 502 -14.73 -11.60 17.20
C GLN A 502 -15.17 -10.90 18.50
N GLU A 503 -15.42 -11.70 19.54
CA GLU A 503 -15.72 -11.24 20.91
C GLU A 503 -14.63 -10.30 21.46
N SER A 504 -13.43 -10.31 20.85
CA SER A 504 -12.26 -9.50 21.18
C SER A 504 -12.11 -8.19 20.39
N SER A 505 -13.10 -7.78 19.60
CA SER A 505 -13.07 -6.48 18.90
C SER A 505 -13.13 -5.30 19.88
N LEU A 506 -12.54 -4.16 19.48
CA LEU A 506 -12.54 -2.94 20.29
C LEU A 506 -13.98 -2.45 20.53
N ALA A 507 -14.82 -2.53 19.49
CA ALA A 507 -16.24 -2.17 19.58
C ALA A 507 -16.97 -2.98 20.65
N HIS A 508 -16.83 -4.30 20.65
CA HIS A 508 -17.51 -5.16 21.62
C HIS A 508 -17.02 -4.89 23.05
N PHE A 509 -15.72 -4.68 23.24
CA PHE A 509 -15.14 -4.30 24.53
C PHE A 509 -15.72 -3.00 25.08
N LEU A 510 -15.75 -1.93 24.27
CA LEU A 510 -16.30 -0.63 24.69
C LEU A 510 -17.78 -0.74 25.04
N ILE A 511 -18.58 -1.44 24.21
CA ILE A 511 -20.01 -1.65 24.45
C ILE A 511 -20.25 -2.39 25.77
N SER A 512 -19.51 -3.49 25.98
CA SER A 512 -19.65 -4.30 27.19
C SER A 512 -19.31 -3.51 28.46
N ARG A 513 -18.21 -2.75 28.47
CA ARG A 513 -17.82 -1.92 29.64
C ARG A 513 -18.79 -0.76 29.86
N ALA A 514 -19.15 -0.05 28.79
CA ALA A 514 -20.06 1.09 28.84
C ALA A 514 -21.48 0.71 29.28
N ALA A 515 -21.95 -0.49 28.93
CA ALA A 515 -23.26 -0.95 29.36
C ALA A 515 -23.31 -1.22 30.88
N ASN A 516 -22.20 -1.66 31.48
CA ASN A 516 -22.09 -1.97 32.91
C ASN A 516 -21.78 -0.74 33.78
N ASN A 517 -21.31 0.37 33.20
CA ASN A 517 -20.99 1.60 33.93
C ASN A 517 -21.65 2.81 33.26
N PHE A 518 -22.64 3.40 33.94
CA PHE A 518 -23.41 4.51 33.39
C PHE A 518 -22.56 5.73 33.02
N LYS A 519 -21.52 6.05 33.79
CA LYS A 519 -20.64 7.20 33.52
C LYS A 519 -19.87 6.99 32.20
N LEU A 520 -19.30 5.81 32.01
CA LEU A 520 -18.67 5.41 30.75
C LEU A 520 -19.68 5.40 29.60
N GLY A 521 -20.86 4.81 29.80
CA GLY A 521 -21.93 4.76 28.81
C GLY A 521 -22.44 6.13 28.38
N ASN A 522 -22.55 7.08 29.31
CA ASN A 522 -22.91 8.46 29.02
C ASN A 522 -21.90 9.11 28.08
N TYR A 523 -20.60 9.06 28.41
CA TYR A 523 -19.58 9.67 27.55
C TYR A 523 -19.43 8.94 26.21
N LEU A 524 -19.51 7.61 26.19
CA LEU A 524 -19.48 6.83 24.93
C LEU A 524 -20.61 7.26 23.99
N HIS A 525 -21.85 7.35 24.50
CA HIS A 525 -23.00 7.80 23.72
C HIS A 525 -22.75 9.18 23.09
N TRP A 526 -22.36 10.17 23.91
CA TRP A 526 -22.15 11.54 23.42
C TRP A 526 -20.99 11.65 22.43
N TYR A 527 -19.91 10.87 22.62
CA TYR A 527 -18.81 10.84 21.66
C TYR A 527 -19.22 10.21 20.32
N LEU A 528 -19.99 9.12 20.35
CA LEU A 528 -20.55 8.51 19.13
C LEU A 528 -21.52 9.44 18.40
N MET A 529 -22.35 10.20 19.13
CA MET A 529 -23.28 11.18 18.52
C MET A 529 -22.52 12.30 17.80
N VAL A 530 -21.44 12.82 18.39
CA VAL A 530 -20.62 13.85 17.77
C VAL A 530 -19.94 13.34 16.50
N GLU A 531 -19.38 12.12 16.54
CA GLU A 531 -18.77 11.51 15.36
C GLU A 531 -19.81 11.18 14.28
N TYR A 532 -21.03 10.77 14.66
CA TYR A 532 -22.11 10.54 13.70
C TYR A 532 -22.45 11.79 12.89
N ASP A 533 -22.47 12.96 13.53
CA ASP A 533 -22.74 14.23 12.85
C ASP A 533 -21.63 14.62 11.85
N ASP A 534 -20.37 14.32 12.18
CA ASP A 534 -19.19 14.70 11.38
C ASP A 534 -18.77 13.66 10.33
N ALA A 535 -19.19 12.40 10.47
CA ALA A 535 -18.70 11.27 9.66
C ALA A 535 -19.19 11.26 8.19
N ASP A 536 -18.29 10.83 7.31
CA ASP A 536 -18.59 10.43 5.93
C ASP A 536 -19.49 9.18 5.88
N ALA A 537 -20.13 8.92 4.73
CA ALA A 537 -21.13 7.85 4.59
C ALA A 537 -20.66 6.47 5.11
N GLY A 538 -19.44 6.04 4.79
CA GLY A 538 -18.88 4.76 5.25
C GLY A 538 -18.61 4.72 6.77
N GLN A 539 -18.01 5.77 7.33
CA GLN A 539 -17.74 5.86 8.76
C GLN A 539 -19.03 5.97 9.58
N ARG A 540 -20.04 6.66 9.05
CA ARG A 540 -21.35 6.81 9.67
C ARG A 540 -22.04 5.47 9.86
N HIS A 541 -21.90 4.53 8.91
CA HIS A 541 -22.42 3.16 9.07
C HIS A 541 -21.78 2.42 10.25
N LEU A 542 -20.46 2.52 10.42
CA LEU A 542 -19.74 1.89 11.53
C LEU A 542 -20.20 2.44 12.88
N ILE A 543 -20.21 3.78 13.03
CA ILE A 543 -20.62 4.46 14.28
C ILE A 543 -22.07 4.11 14.62
N THR A 544 -22.96 4.17 13.64
CA THR A 544 -24.38 3.80 13.81
C THR A 544 -24.53 2.35 14.29
N ARG A 545 -23.71 1.44 13.77
CA ARG A 545 -23.73 0.03 14.17
C ARG A 545 -23.29 -0.15 15.62
N VAL A 546 -22.19 0.50 16.03
CA VAL A 546 -21.70 0.44 17.42
C VAL A 546 -22.76 1.00 18.37
N GLU A 547 -23.33 2.15 18.04
CA GLU A 547 -24.40 2.78 18.83
C GLU A 547 -25.65 1.91 18.91
N TYR A 548 -26.06 1.28 17.81
CA TYR A 548 -27.20 0.38 17.79
C TYR A 548 -26.99 -0.82 18.73
N TYR A 549 -25.83 -1.47 18.68
CA TYR A 549 -25.51 -2.58 19.57
C TYR A 549 -25.36 -2.13 21.03
N PHE A 550 -24.80 -0.95 21.28
CA PHE A 550 -24.76 -0.36 22.62
C PHE A 550 -26.16 -0.15 23.20
N MET A 551 -27.08 0.41 22.42
CA MET A 551 -28.47 0.62 22.81
C MET A 551 -29.23 -0.70 23.02
N LEU A 552 -28.95 -1.73 22.22
CA LEU A 552 -29.52 -3.06 22.43
C LEU A 552 -29.02 -3.70 23.73
N GLU A 553 -27.73 -3.56 24.04
CA GLU A 553 -27.15 -4.14 25.26
C GLU A 553 -27.65 -3.42 26.51
N LEU A 554 -27.81 -2.09 26.44
CA LEU A 554 -28.47 -1.31 27.49
C LEU A 554 -29.93 -1.72 27.68
N GLU A 555 -30.70 -1.99 26.61
CA GLU A 555 -32.09 -2.45 26.75
C GLU A 555 -32.18 -3.78 27.51
N LYS A 556 -31.20 -4.68 27.28
CA LYS A 556 -31.15 -5.99 27.97
C LYS A 556 -30.74 -5.87 29.43
N LEU A 557 -29.70 -5.08 29.73
CA LEU A 557 -29.09 -5.00 31.07
C LEU A 557 -29.73 -3.91 31.94
N HIS A 558 -29.88 -2.70 31.41
CA HIS A 558 -30.28 -1.49 32.14
C HIS A 558 -31.21 -0.58 31.30
N PRO A 559 -32.49 -0.96 31.07
CA PRO A 559 -33.42 -0.17 30.24
C PRO A 559 -33.66 1.25 30.77
N GLU A 560 -33.47 1.49 32.07
CA GLU A 560 -33.56 2.83 32.67
C GLU A 560 -32.42 3.75 32.22
N HIS A 561 -31.20 3.23 31.99
CA HIS A 561 -30.09 4.04 31.45
C HIS A 561 -30.39 4.48 30.02
N ARG A 562 -30.98 3.61 29.20
CA ARG A 562 -31.40 3.95 27.84
C ARG A 562 -32.45 5.06 27.83
N LYS A 563 -33.47 4.97 28.70
CA LYS A 563 -34.47 6.04 28.87
C LYS A 563 -33.82 7.35 29.32
N THR A 564 -32.83 7.27 30.19
CA THR A 564 -32.08 8.44 30.69
C THR A 564 -31.33 9.14 29.56
N LEU A 565 -30.59 8.41 28.72
CA LEU A 565 -29.89 8.98 27.55
C LEU A 565 -30.86 9.63 26.57
N ARG A 566 -32.04 9.04 26.35
CA ARG A 566 -33.10 9.64 25.52
C ARG A 566 -33.57 10.99 26.07
N ARG A 567 -33.86 11.06 27.37
CA ARG A 567 -34.26 12.31 28.06
C ARG A 567 -33.17 13.37 28.01
N GLN A 568 -31.90 12.96 28.15
CA GLN A 568 -30.77 13.87 27.95
C GLN A 568 -30.74 14.44 26.52
N GLY A 569 -30.96 13.61 25.50
CA GLY A 569 -31.04 14.03 24.10
C GLY A 569 -32.17 15.05 23.85
N GLU A 570 -33.35 14.82 24.44
CA GLU A 570 -34.48 15.76 24.38
C GLU A 570 -34.12 17.11 25.02
N MET A 571 -33.52 17.10 26.23
CA MET A 571 -33.06 18.32 26.90
C MET A 571 -32.05 19.09 26.05
N VAL A 572 -31.04 18.42 25.49
CA VAL A 572 -30.02 19.05 24.64
C VAL A 572 -30.62 19.62 23.35
N ALA A 573 -31.60 18.94 22.76
CA ALA A 573 -32.31 19.45 21.58
C ALA A 573 -33.08 20.74 21.89
N VAL A 574 -33.77 20.82 23.04
CA VAL A 574 -34.46 22.02 23.51
C VAL A 574 -33.48 23.17 23.75
N LEU A 575 -32.37 22.91 24.47
CA LEU A 575 -31.33 23.92 24.71
C LEU A 575 -30.70 24.42 23.41
N SER A 576 -30.47 23.53 22.45
CA SER A 576 -29.95 23.87 21.12
C SER A 576 -30.91 24.76 20.34
N LYS A 577 -32.22 24.51 20.42
CA LYS A 577 -33.24 25.36 19.81
C LYS A 577 -33.25 26.75 20.45
N ILE A 578 -33.30 26.84 21.78
CA ILE A 578 -33.29 28.11 22.52
C ILE A 578 -32.04 28.93 22.18
N ALA A 579 -30.87 28.30 22.17
CA ALA A 579 -29.61 28.96 21.83
C ALA A 579 -29.58 29.49 20.39
N LYS A 580 -30.11 28.74 19.41
CA LYS A 580 -30.23 29.21 18.02
C LYS A 580 -31.16 30.42 17.93
N ASP A 581 -32.32 30.37 18.58
CA ASP A 581 -33.30 31.46 18.57
C ASP A 581 -32.71 32.75 19.16
N ILE A 582 -31.98 32.65 20.29
CA ILE A 582 -31.32 33.81 20.94
C ILE A 582 -30.16 34.33 20.11
N ARG A 583 -29.37 33.45 19.48
CA ARG A 583 -28.25 33.84 18.64
C ARG A 583 -28.73 34.69 17.46
N PHE A 584 -29.78 34.25 16.76
CA PHE A 584 -30.32 34.93 15.59
C PHE A 584 -31.35 36.03 15.91
N ALA A 585 -31.75 36.19 17.17
CA ALA A 585 -32.55 37.33 17.61
C ALA A 585 -31.84 38.66 17.34
N ARG A 586 -32.59 39.65 16.83
CA ARG A 586 -32.10 41.00 16.52
C ARG A 586 -32.02 41.91 17.76
N ASP A 587 -32.52 41.45 18.90
CA ASP A 587 -32.54 42.20 20.14
C ASP A 587 -31.14 42.49 20.69
N ASN A 588 -31.04 43.55 21.47
CA ASN A 588 -29.85 43.84 22.25
C ASN A 588 -29.64 42.79 23.36
N ARG A 589 -28.48 42.81 24.02
CA ARG A 589 -28.14 41.81 25.05
C ARG A 589 -29.20 41.70 26.16
N VAL A 590 -29.79 42.81 26.59
CA VAL A 590 -30.80 42.80 27.67
C VAL A 590 -32.07 42.10 27.19
N GLY A 591 -32.55 42.42 25.98
CA GLY A 591 -33.69 41.72 25.37
C GLY A 591 -33.41 40.22 25.14
N LYS A 592 -32.19 39.86 24.74
CA LYS A 592 -31.77 38.44 24.64
C LYS A 592 -31.80 37.70 25.98
N ILE A 593 -31.42 38.36 27.07
CA ILE A 593 -31.50 37.78 28.43
C ILE A 593 -32.96 37.58 28.84
N GLU A 594 -33.83 38.57 28.59
CA GLU A 594 -35.26 38.44 28.88
C GLU A 594 -35.92 37.33 28.05
N MET A 595 -35.55 37.22 26.76
CA MET A 595 -35.99 36.13 25.88
C MET A 595 -35.53 34.77 26.40
N LEU A 596 -34.26 34.63 26.82
CA LEU A 596 -33.75 33.41 27.46
C LEU A 596 -34.59 33.05 28.68
N LYS A 597 -34.78 33.99 29.61
CA LYS A 597 -35.55 33.77 30.84
C LYS A 597 -36.98 33.36 30.56
N LYS A 598 -37.60 33.95 29.54
CA LYS A 598 -38.95 33.58 29.08
C LYS A 598 -38.99 32.17 28.52
N SER A 599 -38.06 31.82 27.62
CA SER A 599 -37.98 30.48 27.02
C SER A 599 -37.70 29.39 28.05
N LEU A 600 -36.83 29.66 29.03
CA LEU A 600 -36.54 28.70 30.11
C LEU A 600 -37.73 28.47 31.06
N ARG A 601 -38.65 29.44 31.18
CA ARG A 601 -39.88 29.34 31.98
C ARG A 601 -41.05 28.70 31.23
N ASP A 602 -40.93 28.53 29.91
CA ASP A 602 -42.01 27.99 29.09
C ASP A 602 -42.29 26.53 29.50
N PRO A 603 -43.52 26.20 29.94
CA PRO A 603 -43.89 24.83 30.28
C PRO A 603 -43.72 23.86 29.11
N GLN A 604 -43.78 24.31 27.84
CA GLN A 604 -43.58 23.42 26.69
C GLN A 604 -42.16 22.86 26.57
N ASN A 605 -41.19 23.48 27.25
CA ASN A 605 -39.79 23.06 27.20
C ASN A 605 -39.44 22.05 28.31
N ASP A 606 -40.32 21.83 29.30
CA ASP A 606 -40.15 20.87 30.41
C ASP A 606 -38.81 21.01 31.18
N LEU A 607 -38.21 22.21 31.20
CA LEU A 607 -36.89 22.44 31.84
C LEU A 607 -36.98 22.89 33.31
N VAL A 608 -38.11 23.48 33.73
CA VAL A 608 -38.27 24.07 35.07
C VAL A 608 -38.36 23.00 36.15
N SER A 609 -39.03 21.88 35.85
CA SER A 609 -39.22 20.75 36.74
C SER A 609 -38.88 19.48 35.99
N ILE A 610 -37.76 18.86 36.36
CA ILE A 610 -37.25 17.64 35.74
C ILE A 610 -37.48 16.49 36.73
N ASP A 611 -38.49 15.66 36.44
CA ASP A 611 -38.86 14.49 37.24
C ASP A 611 -39.00 13.26 36.32
N PRO A 612 -38.36 12.11 36.63
CA PRO A 612 -37.38 11.89 37.70
C PRO A 612 -36.07 12.69 37.48
N PRO A 613 -35.23 12.88 38.51
CA PRO A 613 -33.96 13.60 38.38
C PRO A 613 -33.13 13.07 37.20
N LEU A 614 -32.55 13.98 36.42
CA LEU A 614 -31.80 13.64 35.20
C LEU A 614 -30.31 13.88 35.41
N PRO A 615 -29.45 12.85 35.29
CA PRO A 615 -28.00 13.04 35.22
C PRO A 615 -27.62 13.97 34.06
N LEU A 616 -26.74 14.94 34.31
CA LEU A 616 -26.29 15.86 33.26
C LEU A 616 -25.36 15.15 32.26
N PRO A 617 -25.52 15.36 30.93
CA PRO A 617 -24.59 14.87 29.92
C PRO A 617 -23.13 15.20 30.23
N LEU A 618 -22.88 16.47 30.60
CA LEU A 618 -21.56 17.02 30.90
C LEU A 618 -20.91 16.34 32.12
N ASN A 619 -21.72 16.00 33.13
CA ASN A 619 -21.28 15.41 34.38
C ASN A 619 -22.34 14.43 34.91
N PRO A 620 -22.23 13.13 34.60
CA PRO A 620 -23.25 12.14 34.96
C PRO A 620 -23.33 11.88 36.47
N ASP A 621 -22.32 12.31 37.24
CA ASP A 621 -22.33 12.24 38.71
C ASP A 621 -23.31 13.25 39.33
N VAL A 622 -23.78 14.24 38.57
CA VAL A 622 -24.69 15.30 39.04
C VAL A 622 -26.07 15.13 38.39
N ALA A 623 -27.06 14.76 39.20
CA ALA A 623 -28.46 14.70 38.79
C ALA A 623 -29.17 16.04 39.04
N VAL A 624 -29.91 16.53 38.04
CA VAL A 624 -30.67 17.78 38.10
C VAL A 624 -32.17 17.56 38.20
N THR A 625 -32.83 18.45 38.93
CA THR A 625 -34.29 18.45 39.18
C THR A 625 -35.01 19.64 38.55
N GLY A 626 -34.26 20.57 37.96
CA GLY A 626 -34.79 21.78 37.32
C GLY A 626 -33.70 22.82 37.09
N LEU A 627 -34.11 24.06 36.88
CA LEU A 627 -33.20 25.20 36.67
C LEU A 627 -33.66 26.46 37.41
N PHE A 628 -32.74 27.42 37.55
CA PHE A 628 -33.00 28.76 38.07
C PHE A 628 -32.97 29.77 36.90
N PRO A 629 -34.13 30.09 36.28
CA PRO A 629 -34.16 30.98 35.12
C PRO A 629 -33.63 32.37 35.45
N ASP A 630 -33.89 32.86 36.67
CA ASP A 630 -33.50 34.21 37.08
C ASP A 630 -31.98 34.41 37.18
N GLU A 631 -31.25 33.33 37.44
CA GLU A 631 -29.79 33.32 37.51
C GLU A 631 -29.12 33.08 36.14
N SER A 632 -29.92 32.82 35.10
CA SER A 632 -29.40 32.61 33.73
C SER A 632 -29.06 33.92 33.02
N ASN A 633 -28.04 33.89 32.17
CA ASN A 633 -27.47 35.06 31.51
C ASN A 633 -26.99 34.74 30.08
N VAL A 634 -26.77 35.77 29.27
CA VAL A 634 -26.15 35.68 27.93
C VAL A 634 -24.83 36.44 27.96
N PHE A 635 -23.74 35.77 27.60
CA PHE A 635 -22.40 36.35 27.59
C PHE A 635 -22.21 37.31 26.41
N LYS A 636 -21.38 38.34 26.60
CA LYS A 636 -21.02 39.31 25.57
C LYS A 636 -19.98 38.68 24.64
N SER A 637 -20.44 37.91 23.66
CA SER A 637 -19.61 37.27 22.62
C SER A 637 -20.39 37.16 21.31
N THR A 638 -19.68 37.03 20.19
CA THR A 638 -20.25 36.88 18.83
C THR A 638 -21.21 35.70 18.74
N LEU A 639 -20.94 34.61 19.47
CA LEU A 639 -21.77 33.40 19.50
C LEU A 639 -22.88 33.44 20.54
N SER A 640 -22.97 34.50 21.37
CA SER A 640 -23.99 34.68 22.41
C SER A 640 -24.21 33.44 23.30
N PRO A 641 -23.17 32.88 23.96
CA PRO A 641 -23.32 31.65 24.71
C PRO A 641 -24.19 31.86 25.96
N LEU A 642 -24.96 30.81 26.29
CA LEU A 642 -25.97 30.84 27.34
C LEU A 642 -25.37 30.33 28.66
N LEU A 643 -25.47 31.12 29.72
CA LEU A 643 -25.22 30.67 31.08
C LEU A 643 -26.54 30.20 31.68
N ILE A 644 -26.62 28.92 32.02
CA ILE A 644 -27.80 28.26 32.58
C ILE A 644 -27.42 27.67 33.93
N THR A 645 -28.16 28.01 34.98
CA THR A 645 -27.92 27.48 36.32
C THR A 645 -28.92 26.38 36.63
N PHE A 646 -28.45 25.14 36.71
CA PHE A 646 -29.28 24.00 37.08
C PHE A 646 -29.40 23.86 38.59
N LYS A 647 -30.51 23.27 39.01
CA LYS A 647 -30.77 22.85 40.39
C LYS A 647 -30.45 21.36 40.51
N THR A 648 -29.48 21.00 41.35
CA THR A 648 -29.13 19.60 41.60
C THR A 648 -30.17 18.92 42.49
N SER A 649 -30.13 17.59 42.57
CA SER A 649 -30.95 16.80 43.50
C SER A 649 -30.67 17.15 44.97
N ASP A 650 -29.43 17.53 45.30
CA ASP A 650 -29.02 18.00 46.64
C ASP A 650 -29.49 19.44 46.95
N GLY A 651 -30.04 20.14 45.95
CA GLY A 651 -30.49 21.53 46.09
C GLY A 651 -29.41 22.58 45.78
N ASP A 652 -28.22 22.14 45.38
CA ASP A 652 -27.11 23.01 44.97
C ASP A 652 -27.30 23.61 43.57
N ARG A 653 -26.47 24.60 43.26
CA ARG A 653 -26.43 25.29 41.96
C ARG A 653 -25.32 24.73 41.09
N TYR A 654 -25.66 24.32 39.88
CA TYR A 654 -24.70 23.88 38.87
C TYR A 654 -24.74 24.80 37.65
N PRO A 655 -23.89 25.83 37.58
CA PRO A 655 -23.85 26.73 36.44
C PRO A 655 -23.13 26.08 35.26
N MET A 656 -23.75 26.16 34.08
CA MET A 656 -23.27 25.56 32.84
C MET A 656 -23.38 26.57 31.70
N LEU A 657 -22.33 26.65 30.91
CA LEU A 657 -22.30 27.39 29.64
C LEU A 657 -22.75 26.46 28.52
N PHE A 658 -23.72 26.88 27.72
CA PHE A 658 -24.14 26.17 26.51
C PHE A 658 -23.83 27.03 25.27
N LYS A 659 -23.06 26.46 24.35
CA LYS A 659 -22.56 27.13 23.14
C LYS A 659 -23.16 26.47 21.89
N VAL A 660 -23.57 27.29 20.91
CA VAL A 660 -24.02 26.84 19.59
C VAL A 660 -23.38 27.67 18.48
N GLY A 661 -22.86 26.99 17.46
CA GLY A 661 -22.06 27.57 16.38
C GLY A 661 -20.55 27.48 16.59
N ASP A 662 -20.10 26.69 17.57
CA ASP A 662 -18.70 26.51 17.95
C ASP A 662 -18.39 25.02 17.98
N ASP A 663 -17.21 24.61 17.52
CA ASP A 663 -16.76 23.21 17.59
C ASP A 663 -15.92 23.03 18.85
N LEU A 664 -16.51 22.43 19.89
CA LEU A 664 -15.85 22.25 21.19
C LEU A 664 -14.97 21.00 21.28
N ARG A 665 -14.84 20.20 20.21
CA ARG A 665 -14.02 18.99 20.23
C ARG A 665 -12.56 19.30 20.51
N GLN A 666 -12.06 20.43 20.00
CA GLN A 666 -10.70 20.89 20.25
C GLN A 666 -10.48 21.21 21.72
N ASP A 667 -11.33 22.06 22.32
CA ASP A 667 -11.27 22.38 23.74
C ASP A 667 -11.43 21.15 24.63
N GLN A 668 -12.35 20.25 24.24
CA GLN A 668 -12.59 19.00 24.96
C GLN A 668 -11.34 18.10 24.96
N LEU A 669 -10.67 17.95 23.81
CA LEU A 669 -9.42 17.20 23.72
C LEU A 669 -8.35 17.82 24.63
N VAL A 670 -8.17 19.14 24.59
CA VAL A 670 -7.16 19.82 25.40
C VAL A 670 -7.42 19.65 26.89
N ILE A 671 -8.67 19.84 27.33
CA ILE A 671 -9.05 19.60 28.73
C ILE A 671 -8.85 18.14 29.12
N GLN A 672 -9.19 17.18 28.26
CA GLN A 672 -8.97 15.75 28.53
C GLN A 672 -7.46 15.46 28.74
N ILE A 673 -6.59 16.05 27.91
CA ILE A 673 -5.15 15.92 28.08
C ILE A 673 -4.67 16.63 29.36
N ILE A 674 -5.24 17.78 29.74
CA ILE A 674 -4.95 18.43 31.03
C ILE A 674 -5.35 17.53 32.21
N ILE A 675 -6.52 16.88 32.17
CA ILE A 675 -6.96 15.92 33.20
C ILE A 675 -5.98 14.75 33.30
N LEU A 676 -5.52 14.23 32.16
CA LEU A 676 -4.51 13.17 32.11
C LEU A 676 -3.20 13.64 32.74
N MET A 677 -2.67 14.79 32.33
CA MET A 677 -1.42 15.35 32.86
C MET A 677 -1.52 15.60 34.36
N ASP A 678 -2.65 16.11 34.85
CA ASP A 678 -2.93 16.29 36.28
C ASP A 678 -2.87 14.94 37.03
N ARG A 679 -3.52 13.90 36.52
CA ARG A 679 -3.45 12.56 37.11
C ARG A 679 -2.04 11.97 37.09
N LEU A 680 -1.25 12.19 36.03
CA LEU A 680 0.14 11.74 35.95
C LEU A 680 1.01 12.45 36.99
N LEU A 681 0.81 13.75 37.19
CA LEU A 681 1.50 14.53 38.22
C LEU A 681 1.10 14.08 39.63
N GLN A 682 -0.18 13.82 39.87
CA GLN A 682 -0.69 13.31 41.15
C GLN A 682 -0.16 11.90 41.47
N LYS A 683 0.04 11.03 40.47
CA LYS A 683 0.68 9.71 40.65
C LYS A 683 2.10 9.83 41.22
N GLU A 684 2.83 10.90 40.88
CA GLU A 684 4.15 11.23 41.42
C GLU A 684 4.08 12.13 42.68
N ASN A 685 2.90 12.23 43.32
CA ASN A 685 2.63 13.06 44.49
C ASN A 685 2.84 14.58 44.26
N LEU A 686 2.72 15.05 43.02
CA LEU A 686 2.80 16.46 42.68
C LEU A 686 1.40 17.03 42.37
N ASP A 687 0.72 17.53 43.41
CA ASP A 687 -0.55 18.23 43.24
C ASP A 687 -0.32 19.71 42.92
N LEU A 688 -0.51 20.06 41.63
CA LEU A 688 -0.39 21.43 41.12
C LEU A 688 -1.69 22.23 41.21
N LYS A 689 -2.74 21.73 41.89
CA LYS A 689 -4.01 22.46 42.07
C LYS A 689 -4.64 22.91 40.74
N LEU A 690 -4.52 22.09 39.70
CA LEU A 690 -5.13 22.36 38.39
C LEU A 690 -6.67 22.35 38.49
N THR A 691 -7.33 23.08 37.61
CA THR A 691 -8.80 23.18 37.57
C THR A 691 -9.31 22.78 36.18
N PRO A 692 -9.22 21.49 35.80
CA PRO A 692 -9.78 21.02 34.54
C PRO A 692 -11.31 21.04 34.61
N TYR A 693 -11.91 22.13 34.13
CA TYR A 693 -13.36 22.25 34.03
C TYR A 693 -13.90 21.33 32.95
N ARG A 694 -15.09 20.76 33.15
CA ARG A 694 -15.65 19.79 32.20
C ARG A 694 -16.11 20.47 30.90
N ILE A 695 -15.85 19.82 29.78
CA ILE A 695 -16.34 20.20 28.44
C ILE A 695 -16.91 18.97 27.77
N LEU A 696 -18.06 19.12 27.11
CA LEU A 696 -18.67 18.07 26.31
C LEU A 696 -19.25 18.67 25.03
N ALA A 697 -18.72 18.26 23.88
CA ALA A 697 -19.37 18.43 22.60
C ALA A 697 -20.64 17.56 22.55
N THR A 698 -21.74 18.16 22.11
CA THR A 698 -23.05 17.47 21.95
C THR A 698 -23.41 17.26 20.48
N SER A 699 -22.75 17.98 19.57
CA SER A 699 -22.77 17.82 18.12
C SER A 699 -21.49 18.45 17.55
N ALA A 700 -21.29 18.36 16.23
CA ALA A 700 -20.16 19.02 15.55
C ALA A 700 -20.16 20.57 15.69
N THR A 701 -21.27 21.19 16.12
CA THR A 701 -21.38 22.67 16.23
C THR A 701 -22.02 23.15 17.54
N ALA A 702 -22.17 22.28 18.54
CA ALA A 702 -22.74 22.67 19.83
C ALA A 702 -22.17 21.85 20.96
N GLY A 703 -22.12 22.44 22.16
CA GLY A 703 -21.72 21.72 23.36
C GLY A 703 -21.89 22.52 24.64
N ALA A 704 -21.52 21.87 25.74
CA ALA A 704 -21.64 22.37 27.09
C ALA A 704 -20.26 22.48 27.75
N VAL A 705 -20.11 23.51 28.59
CA VAL A 705 -18.90 23.80 29.35
C VAL A 705 -19.30 24.07 30.80
N GLN A 706 -18.58 23.49 31.75
CA GLN A 706 -18.79 23.78 33.17
C GLN A 706 -18.37 25.23 33.45
N PHE A 707 -19.24 26.00 34.09
CA PHE A 707 -18.89 27.37 34.47
C PHE A 707 -18.22 27.35 35.84
N ILE A 708 -16.98 27.85 35.91
CA ILE A 708 -16.26 28.05 37.17
C ILE A 708 -16.36 29.54 37.55
N PRO A 709 -16.83 29.88 38.76
CA PRO A 709 -16.88 31.27 39.21
C PRO A 709 -15.47 31.89 39.29
N SER A 710 -15.12 32.72 38.30
CA SER A 710 -13.81 33.33 38.18
C SER A 710 -13.88 34.69 37.49
N ILE A 711 -12.76 35.43 37.52
CA ILE A 711 -12.58 36.65 36.73
C ILE A 711 -11.36 36.50 35.83
N SER A 712 -11.35 37.21 34.69
CA SER A 712 -10.15 37.26 33.85
C SER A 712 -9.06 38.13 34.48
N LEU A 713 -7.80 37.85 34.15
CA LEU A 713 -6.67 38.66 34.63
C LEU A 713 -6.78 40.12 34.17
N SER A 714 -7.29 40.36 32.96
CA SER A 714 -7.58 41.70 32.45
C SER A 714 -8.59 42.43 33.35
N ALA A 715 -9.70 41.77 33.70
CA ALA A 715 -10.71 42.33 34.60
C ALA A 715 -10.19 42.53 36.02
N ALA A 716 -9.34 41.60 36.52
CA ALA A 716 -8.70 41.69 37.82
C ALA A 716 -7.80 42.94 37.90
N SER A 717 -6.92 43.11 36.91
CA SER A 717 -6.02 44.26 36.83
C SER A 717 -6.78 45.58 36.65
N ALA A 718 -7.84 45.61 35.82
CA ALA A 718 -8.65 46.81 35.63
C ALA A 718 -9.40 47.23 36.91
N LYS A 719 -9.98 46.28 37.65
CA LYS A 719 -10.82 46.55 38.83
C LYS A 719 -10.01 46.71 40.12
N TYR A 720 -8.96 45.92 40.32
CA TYR A 720 -8.19 45.85 41.57
C TYR A 720 -6.76 46.38 41.43
N LYS A 721 -6.37 46.90 40.25
CA LYS A 721 -5.03 47.38 39.87
C LYS A 721 -3.96 46.30 39.70
N SER A 722 -4.04 45.19 40.43
CA SER A 722 -3.12 44.06 40.27
C SER A 722 -3.76 42.73 40.69
N ILE A 723 -3.18 41.62 40.21
CA ILE A 723 -3.58 40.26 40.62
C ILE A 723 -3.37 40.08 42.12
N LEU A 724 -2.23 40.54 42.65
CA LEU A 724 -1.94 40.45 44.08
C LEU A 724 -3.00 41.18 44.93
N ALA A 725 -3.45 42.35 44.50
CA ALA A 725 -4.49 43.10 45.19
C ALA A 725 -5.84 42.35 45.16
N TYR A 726 -6.18 41.71 44.04
CA TYR A 726 -7.37 40.85 43.98
C TYR A 726 -7.30 39.68 44.96
N LEU A 727 -6.17 38.96 45.01
CA LEU A 727 -5.97 37.85 45.95
C LEU A 727 -6.05 38.32 47.41
N LYS A 728 -5.45 39.48 47.72
CA LYS A 728 -5.47 40.09 49.05
C LYS A 728 -6.87 40.52 49.49
N VAL A 729 -7.70 41.03 48.59
CA VAL A 729 -9.09 41.43 48.91
C VAL A 729 -9.97 40.22 49.21
N ASN A 730 -9.78 39.10 48.51
CA ASN A 730 -10.60 37.91 48.71
C ASN A 730 -10.09 37.02 49.86
N ASN A 731 -8.77 36.95 50.09
CA ASN A 731 -8.16 36.13 51.15
C ASN A 731 -7.07 36.89 51.93
N PRO A 732 -7.44 37.92 52.73
CA PRO A 732 -6.47 38.71 53.48
C PRO A 732 -5.85 37.91 54.63
N ASP A 733 -4.54 38.07 54.82
CA ASP A 733 -3.81 37.61 56.01
C ASP A 733 -2.66 38.57 56.32
N GLU A 734 -2.74 39.31 57.42
CA GLU A 734 -1.75 40.31 57.80
C GLU A 734 -0.43 39.71 58.31
N ASN A 735 -0.41 38.42 58.67
CA ASN A 735 0.78 37.74 59.16
C ASN A 735 1.72 37.29 58.03
N GLU A 736 1.23 37.26 56.80
CA GLU A 736 1.99 36.81 55.63
C GLU A 736 2.65 38.00 54.89
N PRO A 737 3.87 37.86 54.34
CA PRO A 737 4.64 38.96 53.76
C PRO A 737 3.94 39.74 52.65
N LEU A 738 3.08 39.07 51.86
CA LEU A 738 2.33 39.66 50.77
C LEU A 738 0.90 40.06 51.16
N GLY A 739 0.49 39.85 52.42
CA GLY A 739 -0.84 40.16 52.91
C GLY A 739 -1.94 39.20 52.44
N VAL A 740 -1.57 38.05 51.87
CA VAL A 740 -2.47 37.03 51.31
C VAL A 740 -2.29 35.75 52.09
N ARG A 741 -3.38 35.04 52.38
CA ARG A 741 -3.33 33.71 53.02
C ARG A 741 -2.37 32.78 52.28
N LYS A 742 -1.52 32.10 53.03
CA LYS A 742 -0.51 31.16 52.50
C LYS A 742 -1.10 30.09 51.58
N GLU A 743 -2.24 29.50 51.95
CA GLU A 743 -2.93 28.44 51.17
C GLU A 743 -3.38 28.94 49.79
N THR A 744 -3.95 30.15 49.72
CA THR A 744 -4.38 30.80 48.48
C THR A 744 -3.18 31.11 47.59
N MET A 745 -2.10 31.63 48.18
CA MET A 745 -0.88 31.94 47.44
C MET A 745 -0.20 30.68 46.90
N ASP A 746 -0.13 29.60 47.69
CA ASP A 746 0.39 28.30 47.25
C ASP A 746 -0.45 27.71 46.11
N THR A 747 -1.78 27.79 46.23
CA THR A 747 -2.72 27.35 45.18
C THR A 747 -2.50 28.13 43.88
N TYR A 748 -2.34 29.45 43.96
CA TYR A 748 -2.05 30.30 42.81
C TYR A 748 -0.71 29.96 42.15
N ILE A 749 0.35 29.80 42.95
CA ILE A 749 1.69 29.47 42.44
C ILE A 749 1.70 28.10 41.75
N LYS A 750 1.11 27.08 42.39
CA LYS A 750 1.03 25.72 41.88
C LYS A 750 0.23 25.63 40.59
N SER A 751 -0.97 26.21 40.57
CA SER A 751 -1.84 26.19 39.40
C SER A 751 -1.24 26.99 38.24
N CYS A 752 -0.62 28.14 38.53
CA CYS A 752 0.15 28.90 37.55
C CYS A 752 1.31 28.08 36.96
N ALA A 753 2.10 27.40 37.77
CA ALA A 753 3.21 26.56 37.29
C ALA A 753 2.71 25.42 36.39
N GLY A 754 1.67 24.71 36.82
CA GLY A 754 1.10 23.60 36.06
C GLY A 754 0.56 24.04 34.70
N TYR A 755 -0.28 25.08 34.64
CA TYR A 755 -0.80 25.59 33.38
C TYR A 755 0.29 26.15 32.46
N CYS A 756 1.32 26.82 32.99
CA CYS A 756 2.44 27.29 32.17
C CYS A 756 3.20 26.14 31.50
N VAL A 757 3.48 25.05 32.22
CA VAL A 757 4.15 23.87 31.65
C VAL A 757 3.25 23.15 30.65
N ILE A 758 1.98 22.89 30.99
CA ILE A 758 1.06 22.15 30.12
C ILE A 758 0.78 22.92 28.83
N THR A 759 0.52 24.23 28.92
CA THR A 759 0.26 25.04 27.72
C THR A 759 1.50 25.22 26.85
N TYR A 760 2.70 25.21 27.42
CA TYR A 760 3.93 25.09 26.66
C TYR A 760 3.95 23.77 25.89
N LEU A 761 3.85 22.63 26.58
CA LEU A 761 3.91 21.29 25.95
C LEU A 761 2.89 21.10 24.82
N LEU A 762 1.66 21.57 25.03
CA LEU A 762 0.58 21.50 24.03
C LEU A 762 0.67 22.59 22.94
N GLY A 763 1.54 23.57 23.12
CA GLY A 763 1.70 24.70 22.21
C GLY A 763 0.41 25.53 22.07
N VAL A 764 -0.28 25.81 23.18
CA VAL A 764 -1.53 26.58 23.17
C VAL A 764 -1.24 28.05 22.83
N GLY A 765 -1.87 28.55 21.78
CA GLY A 765 -1.77 29.93 21.32
C GLY A 765 -2.81 30.86 21.92
N ASP A 766 -2.77 32.14 21.53
CA ASP A 766 -3.78 33.15 21.87
C ASP A 766 -4.07 33.28 23.39
N ARG A 767 -3.01 33.19 24.20
CA ARG A 767 -3.08 33.32 25.67
C ARG A 767 -2.98 34.77 26.11
N HIS A 768 -4.01 35.57 25.79
CA HIS A 768 -4.13 36.94 26.29
C HIS A 768 -4.84 37.00 27.65
N LEU A 769 -4.74 38.14 28.33
CA LEU A 769 -5.24 38.34 29.71
C LEU A 769 -6.76 38.12 29.90
N GLU A 770 -7.55 38.01 28.83
CA GLU A 770 -8.99 37.69 28.95
C GLU A 770 -9.25 36.17 29.00
N ASN A 771 -8.37 35.37 28.41
CA ASN A 771 -8.43 33.89 28.40
C ASN A 771 -7.75 33.25 29.62
N LEU A 772 -7.10 34.07 30.44
CA LEU A 772 -6.47 33.68 31.69
C LEU A 772 -7.42 34.02 32.85
N LEU A 773 -7.89 33.01 33.55
CA LEU A 773 -8.92 33.14 34.57
C LEU A 773 -8.36 32.85 35.97
N LEU A 774 -8.87 33.57 36.96
CA LEU A 774 -8.48 33.44 38.35
C LEU A 774 -9.72 33.38 39.25
N ALA A 775 -9.87 32.27 39.96
CA ALA A 775 -10.91 32.09 40.96
C ALA A 775 -10.55 32.82 42.27
N PRO A 776 -11.56 33.19 43.09
CA PRO A 776 -11.32 33.94 44.33
C PRO A 776 -10.43 33.21 45.33
N ASP A 777 -10.40 31.87 45.32
CA ASP A 777 -9.61 31.01 46.21
C ASP A 777 -8.15 30.82 45.79
N GLY A 778 -7.75 31.40 44.66
CA GLY A 778 -6.40 31.35 44.13
C GLY A 778 -6.20 30.35 42.99
N HIS A 779 -7.22 29.56 42.60
CA HIS A 779 -7.09 28.68 41.44
C HIS A 779 -6.96 29.48 40.13
N PHE A 780 -5.81 29.35 39.48
CA PHE A 780 -5.53 29.91 38.17
C PHE A 780 -5.74 28.85 37.08
N PHE A 781 -6.41 29.22 35.99
CA PHE A 781 -6.63 28.31 34.87
C PHE A 781 -6.81 29.06 33.55
N HIS A 782 -6.55 28.37 32.45
CA HIS A 782 -6.73 28.89 31.10
C HIS A 782 -8.10 28.46 30.55
N ALA A 783 -8.74 29.31 29.75
CA ALA A 783 -9.97 28.98 29.02
C ALA A 783 -9.81 29.29 27.53
N ASP A 784 -10.73 28.76 26.70
CA ASP A 784 -10.76 28.93 25.24
C ASP A 784 -9.51 28.37 24.56
N PHE A 785 -9.53 27.13 24.08
CA PHE A 785 -8.36 26.48 23.45
C PHE A 785 -8.45 26.45 21.92
N GLY A 786 -9.07 27.48 21.31
CA GLY A 786 -9.26 27.56 19.86
C GLY A 786 -7.99 27.60 19.01
N PHE A 787 -6.81 27.81 19.61
CA PHE A 787 -5.51 27.73 18.94
C PHE A 787 -4.54 26.80 19.69
N ILE A 788 -4.13 25.69 19.06
CA ILE A 788 -3.20 24.72 19.65
C ILE A 788 -2.05 24.34 18.71
N LEU A 789 -1.11 23.52 19.20
CA LEU A 789 -0.02 22.94 18.41
C LEU A 789 0.85 24.02 17.72
N GLY A 790 1.14 25.10 18.44
CA GLY A 790 2.01 26.19 17.99
C GLY A 790 1.37 27.18 17.02
N ARG A 791 0.05 27.09 16.79
CA ARG A 791 -0.67 28.17 16.11
C ARG A 791 -0.91 29.30 17.07
N ASP A 792 -0.68 30.52 16.62
CA ASP A 792 -0.96 31.73 17.38
C ASP A 792 -1.37 32.82 16.39
N PRO A 793 -2.45 33.59 16.65
CA PRO A 793 -2.80 34.73 15.82
C PRO A 793 -1.72 35.83 15.85
N LYS A 794 -0.86 35.88 16.89
CA LYS A 794 0.22 36.86 17.01
C LYS A 794 1.51 36.34 16.35
N PRO A 795 2.11 37.10 15.40
CA PRO A 795 3.40 36.73 14.85
C PRO A 795 4.49 36.82 15.93
N PHE A 796 5.39 35.84 15.99
CA PHE A 796 6.50 35.74 16.96
C PHE A 796 6.10 35.68 18.43
N ALA A 797 4.94 35.11 18.73
CA ALA A 797 4.52 34.95 20.12
C ALA A 797 5.53 34.09 20.91
N PRO A 798 5.84 34.44 22.17
CA PRO A 798 6.77 33.67 23.00
C PRO A 798 6.26 32.23 23.20
N MET A 799 7.18 31.28 23.29
CA MET A 799 6.86 29.85 23.38
C MET A 799 6.23 29.48 24.72
N MET A 800 6.72 30.05 25.83
CA MET A 800 6.10 29.91 27.14
C MET A 800 5.26 31.16 27.45
N LYS A 801 4.03 30.95 27.89
CA LYS A 801 3.06 32.02 28.15
C LYS A 801 3.10 32.37 29.64
N LEU A 802 3.99 33.28 29.99
CA LEU A 802 4.09 33.90 31.32
C LEU A 802 3.94 35.40 31.13
N CYS A 803 2.96 36.04 31.77
CA CYS A 803 2.71 37.48 31.66
C CYS A 803 3.27 38.25 32.86
N LYS A 804 3.49 39.56 32.70
CA LYS A 804 4.00 40.44 33.77
C LYS A 804 3.13 40.39 35.02
N GLU A 805 1.82 40.47 34.81
CA GLU A 805 0.80 40.48 35.86
C GLU A 805 0.87 39.20 36.70
N MET A 806 1.14 38.05 36.06
CA MET A 806 1.26 36.76 36.74
C MET A 806 2.44 36.76 37.72
N VAL A 807 3.60 37.27 37.27
CA VAL A 807 4.82 37.38 38.07
C VAL A 807 4.68 38.42 39.18
N GLU A 808 4.02 39.55 38.91
CA GLU A 808 3.68 40.56 39.93
C GLU A 808 2.73 39.98 40.99
N GLY A 809 1.81 39.09 40.61
CA GLY A 809 0.96 38.34 41.52
C GLY A 809 1.74 37.51 42.54
N MET A 810 2.95 37.06 42.19
CA MET A 810 3.85 36.29 43.07
C MET A 810 4.80 37.19 43.90
N GLY A 811 4.69 38.51 43.79
CA GLY A 811 5.60 39.46 44.44
C GLY A 811 6.85 39.81 43.62
N GLY A 812 6.89 39.47 42.33
CA GLY A 812 7.98 39.84 41.42
C GLY A 812 9.08 38.78 41.28
N THR A 813 10.05 39.03 40.39
CA THR A 813 11.12 38.07 40.03
C THR A 813 12.11 37.77 41.14
N THR A 814 12.22 38.64 42.15
CA THR A 814 13.09 38.45 43.32
C THR A 814 12.38 37.78 44.50
N SER A 815 11.08 37.50 44.37
CA SER A 815 10.26 36.90 45.43
C SER A 815 10.60 35.42 45.65
N PRO A 816 10.58 34.91 46.91
CA PRO A 816 10.71 33.48 47.18
C PRO A 816 9.60 32.65 46.50
N HIS A 817 8.41 33.23 46.31
CA HIS A 817 7.31 32.58 45.61
C HIS A 817 7.59 32.37 44.13
N TYR A 818 8.31 33.28 43.49
CA TYR A 818 8.74 33.09 42.10
C TYR A 818 9.77 31.97 41.96
N LEU A 819 10.66 31.81 42.95
CA LEU A 819 11.58 30.67 42.99
C LEU A 819 10.82 29.34 43.15
N GLN A 820 9.80 29.29 44.01
CA GLN A 820 8.92 28.12 44.15
C GLN A 820 8.18 27.80 42.84
N PHE A 821 7.64 28.82 42.16
CA PHE A 821 7.05 28.65 40.83
C PHE A 821 8.01 27.95 39.86
N LYS A 822 9.27 28.41 39.75
CA LYS A 822 10.27 27.77 38.88
C LYS A 822 10.51 26.30 39.27
N GLN A 823 10.62 25.99 40.56
CA GLN A 823 10.82 24.63 41.04
C GLN A 823 9.64 23.71 40.66
N TYR A 824 8.41 24.18 40.82
CA TYR A 824 7.23 23.42 40.39
C TYR A 824 7.22 23.22 38.87
N CYS A 825 7.59 24.26 38.09
CA CYS A 825 7.71 24.14 36.64
C CYS A 825 8.71 23.05 36.21
N TYR A 826 9.91 23.04 36.80
CA TYR A 826 10.93 22.02 36.48
C TYR A 826 10.45 20.62 36.85
N THR A 827 9.90 20.45 38.05
CA THR A 827 9.43 19.15 38.54
C THR A 827 8.28 18.64 37.67
N ALA A 828 7.33 19.51 37.29
CA ALA A 828 6.22 19.18 36.43
C ALA A 828 6.68 18.79 35.01
N TYR A 829 7.59 19.58 34.41
CA TYR A 829 8.11 19.32 33.08
C TYR A 829 8.84 17.97 33.02
N THR A 830 9.75 17.71 33.95
CA THR A 830 10.46 16.42 34.04
C THR A 830 9.51 15.25 34.25
N THR A 831 8.49 15.40 35.10
CA THR A 831 7.51 14.35 35.38
C THR A 831 6.68 14.00 34.15
N LEU A 832 6.16 15.01 33.45
CA LEU A 832 5.39 14.81 32.22
C LEU A 832 6.26 14.24 31.09
N ARG A 833 7.54 14.62 31.02
CA ARG A 833 8.50 14.10 30.03
C ARG A 833 8.71 12.58 30.16
N LYS A 834 8.65 12.01 31.36
CA LYS A 834 8.71 10.54 31.56
C LYS A 834 7.51 9.79 30.96
N SER A 835 6.37 10.47 30.83
CA SER A 835 5.11 9.91 30.30
C SER A 835 4.79 10.45 28.89
N ALA A 836 5.79 10.99 28.17
CA ALA A 836 5.58 11.60 26.86
C ALA A 836 4.98 10.62 25.83
N ASN A 837 5.40 9.35 25.84
CA ASN A 837 4.90 8.33 24.91
C ASN A 837 3.38 8.18 24.96
N LEU A 838 2.79 8.14 26.16
CA LEU A 838 1.34 8.07 26.34
C LEU A 838 0.65 9.28 25.70
N ILE A 839 1.16 10.49 25.97
CA ILE A 839 0.58 11.73 25.45
C ILE A 839 0.69 11.76 23.91
N LEU A 840 1.84 11.37 23.35
CA LEU A 840 2.07 11.30 21.91
C LEU A 840 1.16 10.28 21.23
N ASN A 841 0.97 9.09 21.82
CA ASN A 841 0.09 8.06 21.28
C ASN A 841 -1.37 8.53 21.28
N LEU A 842 -1.82 9.25 22.31
CA LEU A 842 -3.16 9.84 22.34
C LEU A 842 -3.37 10.90 21.25
N PHE A 843 -2.38 11.75 20.98
CA PHE A 843 -2.44 12.66 19.85
C PHE A 843 -2.42 11.94 18.50
N SER A 844 -1.65 10.85 18.38
CA SER A 844 -1.59 10.03 17.16
C SER A 844 -2.95 9.42 16.81
N LEU A 845 -3.75 9.03 17.82
CA LEU A 845 -5.11 8.49 17.61
C LEU A 845 -6.15 9.56 17.24
N MET A 846 -5.82 10.85 17.43
CA MET A 846 -6.73 11.97 17.13
C MET A 846 -6.48 12.60 15.75
N VAL A 847 -5.49 12.13 15.00
CA VAL A 847 -5.10 12.70 13.69
C VAL A 847 -6.28 12.69 12.70
N ASP A 848 -7.07 11.61 12.69
CA ASP A 848 -8.23 11.44 11.79
C ASP A 848 -9.57 11.90 12.39
N ALA A 849 -9.54 12.60 13.53
CA ALA A 849 -10.74 13.09 14.21
C ALA A 849 -11.35 14.37 13.58
N ASN A 850 -10.81 14.84 12.44
CA ASN A 850 -11.27 16.02 11.70
C ASN A 850 -11.37 17.30 12.56
N ILE A 851 -10.58 17.39 13.64
CA ILE A 851 -10.53 18.54 14.55
C ILE A 851 -9.90 19.75 13.84
N PRO A 852 -10.46 20.98 13.98
CA PRO A 852 -10.07 22.14 13.17
C PRO A 852 -8.56 22.39 13.07
N ASP A 853 -7.84 22.46 14.20
CA ASP A 853 -6.40 22.75 14.14
C ASP A 853 -5.54 21.56 13.69
N ILE A 854 -5.90 20.36 14.11
CA ILE A 854 -5.20 19.12 13.77
C ILE A 854 -5.32 18.85 12.27
N ARG A 855 -6.50 19.03 11.69
CA ARG A 855 -6.81 18.79 10.27
C ARG A 855 -5.92 19.57 9.31
N VAL A 856 -5.45 20.75 9.71
CA VAL A 856 -4.67 21.61 8.81
C VAL A 856 -3.22 21.13 8.70
N GLU A 857 -2.67 20.47 9.71
CA GLU A 857 -1.32 19.85 9.65
C GLU A 857 -1.27 18.52 10.44
N PRO A 858 -1.98 17.47 9.96
CA PRO A 858 -2.13 16.20 10.69
C PRO A 858 -0.77 15.54 10.97
N ASP A 859 0.10 15.47 9.97
CA ASP A 859 1.43 14.86 10.05
C ASP A 859 2.38 15.58 11.02
N LYS A 860 2.12 16.86 11.29
CA LYS A 860 2.96 17.68 12.18
C LYS A 860 2.39 17.82 13.59
N ALA A 861 1.15 17.42 13.83
CA ALA A 861 0.50 17.60 15.13
C ALA A 861 1.30 16.90 16.24
N VAL A 862 1.61 15.61 16.04
CA VAL A 862 2.41 14.82 16.96
C VAL A 862 3.85 15.33 17.03
N LEU A 863 4.46 15.67 15.88
CA LEU A 863 5.83 16.16 15.80
C LEU A 863 6.03 17.45 16.61
N LYS A 864 5.10 18.40 16.53
CA LYS A 864 5.17 19.66 17.27
C LYS A 864 5.08 19.47 18.79
N VAL A 865 4.26 18.53 19.25
CA VAL A 865 4.19 18.20 20.70
C VAL A 865 5.50 17.55 21.13
N LYS A 866 6.00 16.59 20.33
CA LYS A 866 7.27 15.90 20.56
C LYS A 866 8.45 16.87 20.66
N GLU A 867 8.57 17.82 19.74
CA GLU A 867 9.65 18.82 19.74
C GLU A 867 9.72 19.61 21.06
N ARG A 868 8.58 19.81 21.73
CA ARG A 868 8.52 20.53 23.02
C ARG A 868 8.86 19.68 24.24
N PHE A 869 8.84 18.36 24.11
CA PHE A 869 9.32 17.45 25.14
C PHE A 869 10.84 17.27 25.12
N HIS A 870 11.50 17.65 24.00
CA HIS A 870 12.94 17.51 23.81
C HIS A 870 13.47 16.14 24.24
N LEU A 871 12.86 15.06 23.73
CA LEU A 871 13.16 13.67 24.13
C LEU A 871 14.60 13.25 23.79
N GLU A 872 15.24 13.94 22.85
CA GLU A 872 16.63 13.76 22.46
C GLU A 872 17.65 14.22 23.52
N MET A 873 17.24 15.10 24.44
CA MET A 873 18.12 15.66 25.47
C MET A 873 18.22 14.77 26.71
N THR A 874 19.27 14.92 27.51
CA THR A 874 19.29 14.35 28.87
C THR A 874 18.35 15.13 29.82
N GLU A 875 18.06 14.58 30.99
CA GLU A 875 17.21 15.27 31.98
C GLU A 875 17.84 16.61 32.43
N GLU A 876 19.16 16.64 32.66
CA GLU A 876 19.83 17.89 33.06
C GLU A 876 19.84 18.94 31.95
N GLU A 877 20.06 18.53 30.70
CA GLU A 877 20.03 19.43 29.54
C GLU A 877 18.62 20.00 29.31
N ALA A 878 17.60 19.15 29.42
CA ALA A 878 16.21 19.56 29.25
C ALA A 878 15.79 20.59 30.33
N ILE A 879 16.24 20.44 31.59
CA ILE A 879 16.00 21.42 32.66
C ILE A 879 16.70 22.74 32.37
N ARG A 880 17.96 22.72 31.91
CA ARG A 880 18.69 23.96 31.56
C ARG A 880 18.02 24.70 30.40
N HIS A 881 17.59 23.95 29.39
CA HIS A 881 16.82 24.52 28.28
C HIS A 881 15.52 25.16 28.77
N PHE A 882 14.77 24.47 29.64
CA PHE A 882 13.53 25.00 30.20
C PHE A 882 13.76 26.23 31.09
N GLU A 883 14.86 26.28 31.85
CA GLU A 883 15.24 27.47 32.62
C GLU A 883 15.53 28.68 31.72
N GLN A 884 16.24 28.47 30.61
CA GLN A 884 16.47 29.51 29.60
C GLN A 884 15.14 30.01 29.00
N LEU A 885 14.20 29.11 28.70
CA LEU A 885 12.87 29.48 28.20
C LEU A 885 12.09 30.38 29.17
N ILE A 886 12.13 30.08 30.48
CA ILE A 886 11.49 30.93 31.50
C ILE A 886 12.17 32.31 31.51
N ALA A 887 13.50 32.35 31.50
CA ALA A 887 14.26 33.60 31.55
C ALA A 887 13.99 34.47 30.31
N ASP A 888 13.99 33.88 29.12
CA ASP A 888 13.71 34.56 27.85
C ASP A 888 12.28 35.09 27.81
N SER A 889 11.32 34.31 28.31
CA SER A 889 9.92 34.75 28.41
C SER A 889 9.81 35.98 29.32
N VAL A 890 10.49 35.98 30.48
CA VAL A 890 10.50 37.14 31.37
C VAL A 890 11.22 38.35 30.77
N ASN A 891 12.33 38.13 30.05
CA ASN A 891 13.05 39.23 29.39
C ASN A 891 12.26 39.83 28.22
N ALA A 892 11.54 39.00 27.46
CA ALA A 892 10.62 39.45 26.40
C ALA A 892 9.45 40.27 26.97
N ILE A 893 8.98 39.97 28.18
CA ILE A 893 7.96 40.78 28.90
C ILE A 893 8.50 42.19 29.24
N PHE A 894 9.76 42.30 29.64
CA PHE A 894 10.37 43.61 29.98
C PHE A 894 10.85 44.37 28.74
N GLY A 895 11.11 43.66 27.63
CA GLY A 895 11.44 44.21 26.33
C GLY A 895 10.22 44.40 25.43
N VAL A 896 9.60 45.59 25.50
CA VAL A 896 8.91 46.28 24.38
C VAL A 896 7.42 45.95 24.08
N VAL A 897 6.55 46.94 24.40
CA VAL A 897 5.54 47.64 23.54
C VAL A 897 4.48 46.85 22.74
N ILE A 898 4.54 45.53 22.62
CA ILE A 898 3.68 44.77 21.68
C ILE A 898 2.21 44.65 22.13
N ASP A 899 1.92 44.54 23.43
CA ASP A 899 0.53 44.39 23.90
C ASP A 899 -0.30 45.68 23.77
N ARG A 900 0.31 46.87 23.85
CA ARG A 900 -0.40 48.14 23.60
C ARG A 900 -0.79 48.34 22.14
N LEU A 901 -0.04 47.73 21.21
CA LEU A 901 -0.36 47.78 19.79
C LEU A 901 -1.56 46.87 19.48
N HIS A 902 -1.72 45.78 20.23
CA HIS A 902 -2.83 44.85 20.11
C HIS A 902 -4.17 45.46 20.57
N ASP A 903 -4.17 46.19 21.69
CA ASP A 903 -5.35 46.97 22.14
C ASP A 903 -5.77 48.02 21.10
N PHE A 904 -4.79 48.61 20.39
CA PHE A 904 -5.03 49.58 19.32
C PHE A 904 -5.64 48.93 18.06
N VAL A 905 -5.19 47.73 17.66
CA VAL A 905 -5.72 47.02 16.49
C VAL A 905 -7.10 46.42 16.76
N GLN A 906 -7.38 45.90 17.96
CA GLN A 906 -8.71 45.42 18.32
C GLN A 906 -9.73 46.55 18.48
N GLY A 907 -9.32 47.71 19.01
CA GLY A 907 -10.16 48.93 19.04
C GLY A 907 -10.51 49.48 17.65
N TRP A 908 -9.76 49.09 16.60
CA TRP A 908 -10.02 49.47 15.21
C TRP A 908 -10.94 48.50 14.46
N ARG A 909 -11.17 47.30 15.01
CA ARG A 909 -12.07 46.26 14.44
C ARG A 909 -13.41 46.13 15.19
N ALA A 910 -13.63 46.88 16.26
CA ALA A 910 -14.87 46.90 17.05
C ALA A 910 -15.91 47.90 16.49
#